data_AF-A0A1M5J794-F1
#
_entry.id   AF-A0A1M5J794-F1
#
_cell.length_a   1.000
_cell.length_b   1.000
_cell.length_c   1.000
_cell.angle_alpha   90.00
_cell.angle_beta   90.00
_cell.angle_gamma   90.00
#
_symmetry.space_group_name_H-M   'P 1'
#
loop_
_entity.id
_entity.type
_entity.pdbx_description
1 polymer ?
#
loop_
_entity_poly.entity_id
_entity_poly.type
_entity_poly.pdbx_seq_one_letter_code
_entity_poly.pdbx_strand_id
1 'polypeptide(L)'
;MISIDFLNKWPDLEKIKFKDIESARVAEIILDSANDEMNIDNDSLSEIISKFSEYYEISSESKITRKQLKFINDVIAKLEGIITSTISYDRSPKTIRPTVISPNSDEAQLRAAIKTITNQTPKILKSKVLIDSDELYVRLLIEVGVTTGLPLNRAESFIQELLKSPFECSILVPSGESTRADKCLPITASNTARFICVCLHARNYVPPKHHKLAKHTIPRLLTAPTKVKITQKIKLKTFYQATASLFCIFGTEPIIYSRLSGISLPIAPTWADMDGSIIGLPSNKIYNRKRNKRTLGPSEKTSYQRENDKNVASLSAEDLDDDEKQRRFLAWQELAYYLFGYVKYWIKIQIQNKKKSSEIEFAKPLYNLSTSKMDGLIERIFNRTKCNKRYVSDLVYSTLDRIQVALSETRPKTLPAVAEILLISGDGPRNYCAISLMFAFAYNELVVRKNKVNTALSKIISLFSKSLFDYEPAYNIEDWDEEDASLFIHEVLLNPDLASATNKNRLSQFSTLLGFSRRNLDIWNDVHFPVSRSGQITTTNRNQVLGQQEFNLFIDAFKRHHSVQSDVTVSTIIFKILFYAGLRPGELARLTLGDISAHSEEEILIRVRRFKTPASRRTIPLHLLAPPEVCLEIFEYISQRLTLFSKLKMTRAFGKDRKPSEARKRLLAIAEVNDEQAQFLRTFPLFSNAEKVTRIAREEMKLILGEGADLYLLRHSYATHMFLRWYAMRYPDVINELRDRNEWFYSNEAMALQRHIYRHGSLVNHSKETDMVHLMKSMGHRFVDTFFAVYCHSYFVVYNHAQKKYMAQRGWENLPVSTGFIQANIPKMKSRTTISQIKEKSLVGVLEFFQSKEI
;
A
#
# COMPACT_ATOMS: atom_id res chain seq x y z
N MET A 1 -12.42 13.53 38.30
CA MET A 1 -11.04 13.60 38.87
C MET A 1 -10.68 12.31 39.59
N ILE A 2 -11.55 11.75 40.43
CA ILE A 2 -11.33 10.49 41.14
C ILE A 2 -11.16 9.30 40.16
N SER A 3 -11.90 9.23 39.06
CA SER A 3 -11.74 8.18 38.03
C SER A 3 -10.45 8.30 37.23
N ILE A 4 -9.96 9.52 36.99
CA ILE A 4 -8.63 9.77 36.41
C ILE A 4 -7.54 9.39 37.42
N ASP A 5 -7.75 9.66 38.70
CA ASP A 5 -6.83 9.30 39.78
C ASP A 5 -6.83 7.79 40.03
N PHE A 6 -7.96 7.10 39.83
CA PHE A 6 -8.09 5.64 39.86
C PHE A 6 -7.37 4.98 38.69
N LEU A 7 -7.57 5.48 37.46
CA LEU A 7 -6.83 5.04 36.26
C LEU A 7 -5.32 5.32 36.37
N ASN A 8 -4.92 6.42 37.00
CA ASN A 8 -3.51 6.78 37.22
C ASN A 8 -2.87 6.08 38.44
N LYS A 9 -3.65 5.33 39.24
CA LYS A 9 -3.17 4.50 40.36
C LYS A 9 -2.82 3.08 39.94
N TRP A 10 -3.15 2.67 38.71
CA TRP A 10 -2.67 1.40 38.16
C TRP A 10 -1.18 1.49 37.81
N PRO A 11 -0.33 0.58 38.33
CA PRO A 11 1.09 0.58 38.01
C PRO A 11 1.32 0.31 36.52
N ASP A 12 2.34 0.94 35.95
CA ASP A 12 2.77 0.83 34.55
C ASP A 12 1.89 1.51 33.48
N LEU A 13 0.93 2.35 33.90
CA LEU A 13 0.13 3.20 33.02
C LEU A 13 0.77 4.60 32.87
N GLU A 14 0.89 5.12 31.64
CA GLU A 14 1.27 6.53 31.43
C GLU A 14 0.09 7.44 31.83
N LYS A 15 0.36 8.49 32.63
CA LYS A 15 -0.70 9.31 33.24
C LYS A 15 -1.59 9.98 32.20
N ILE A 16 -2.88 9.65 32.19
CA ILE A 16 -3.86 10.16 31.23
C ILE A 16 -4.25 11.60 31.58
N LYS A 17 -4.18 12.50 30.58
CA LYS A 17 -4.71 13.87 30.68
C LYS A 17 -5.87 14.06 29.70
N PHE A 18 -7.11 14.02 30.19
CA PHE A 18 -8.24 14.50 29.40
C PHE A 18 -8.11 16.02 29.20
N LYS A 19 -8.26 16.48 27.96
CA LYS A 19 -8.07 17.89 27.60
C LYS A 19 -9.26 18.79 27.97
N ASP A 20 -10.42 18.20 28.27
CA ASP A 20 -11.60 18.92 28.72
C ASP A 20 -12.34 18.14 29.84
N ILE A 21 -13.02 18.89 30.72
CA ILE A 21 -13.75 18.38 31.90
C ILE A 21 -15.00 17.58 31.49
N GLU A 22 -15.61 17.93 30.36
CA GLU A 22 -16.85 17.36 29.87
C GLU A 22 -16.64 15.89 29.47
N SER A 23 -15.61 15.61 28.67
CA SER A 23 -15.14 14.28 28.27
C SER A 23 -14.77 13.40 29.46
N ALA A 24 -14.14 13.98 30.49
CA ALA A 24 -13.79 13.25 31.71
C ALA A 24 -15.05 12.84 32.51
N ARG A 25 -16.07 13.70 32.54
CA ARG A 25 -17.33 13.43 33.25
C ARG A 25 -18.18 12.41 32.50
N VAL A 26 -18.20 12.47 31.17
CA VAL A 26 -18.83 11.45 30.33
C VAL A 26 -18.16 10.10 30.50
N ALA A 27 -16.84 10.05 30.56
CA ALA A 27 -16.09 8.82 30.83
C ALA A 27 -16.43 8.22 32.21
N GLU A 28 -16.59 9.07 33.23
CA GLU A 28 -16.99 8.66 34.58
C GLU A 28 -18.41 8.07 34.60
N ILE A 29 -19.38 8.70 33.93
CA ILE A 29 -20.74 8.16 33.78
C ILE A 29 -20.71 6.78 33.09
N ILE A 30 -19.89 6.65 32.04
CA ILE A 30 -19.74 5.39 31.30
C ILE A 30 -19.14 4.29 32.20
N LEU A 31 -18.07 4.60 32.95
CA LEU A 31 -17.39 3.64 33.81
C LEU A 31 -18.28 3.23 35.00
N ASP A 32 -18.98 4.18 35.63
CA ASP A 32 -19.89 3.91 36.76
C ASP A 32 -21.07 3.03 36.34
N SER A 33 -21.58 3.19 35.11
CA SER A 33 -22.68 2.37 34.59
C SER A 33 -22.25 1.06 33.94
N ALA A 34 -20.95 0.92 33.62
CA ALA A 34 -20.38 -0.34 33.15
C ALA A 34 -20.00 -1.28 34.30
N ASN A 35 -19.95 -0.80 35.56
CA ASN A 35 -19.83 -1.60 36.78
C ASN A 35 -18.67 -2.63 36.75
N ASP A 36 -17.49 -2.18 36.29
CA ASP A 36 -16.27 -2.97 36.04
C ASP A 36 -16.37 -4.04 34.93
N GLU A 37 -17.50 -4.16 34.22
CA GLU A 37 -17.64 -5.05 33.07
C GLU A 37 -17.00 -4.47 31.80
N MET A 38 -16.26 -5.31 31.08
CA MET A 38 -15.53 -4.91 29.85
C MET A 38 -16.43 -4.69 28.63
N ASN A 39 -17.75 -4.81 28.76
CA ASN A 39 -18.72 -4.60 27.69
C ASN A 39 -19.88 -3.75 28.18
N ILE A 40 -20.24 -2.73 27.40
CA ILE A 40 -21.46 -1.94 27.61
C ILE A 40 -22.61 -2.69 26.93
N ASP A 41 -23.44 -3.39 27.70
CA ASP A 41 -24.64 -4.03 27.17
C ASP A 41 -25.81 -3.03 27.03
N ASN A 42 -26.99 -3.51 26.63
CA ASN A 42 -28.14 -2.62 26.42
C ASN A 42 -28.66 -2.01 27.73
N ASP A 43 -28.44 -2.67 28.86
CA ASP A 43 -28.91 -2.21 30.16
C ASP A 43 -27.94 -1.14 30.69
N SER A 44 -26.63 -1.38 30.62
CA SER A 44 -25.59 -0.37 30.86
C SER A 44 -25.73 0.83 29.92
N LEU A 45 -26.01 0.60 28.63
CA LEU A 45 -26.22 1.69 27.67
C LEU A 45 -27.47 2.52 28.01
N SER A 46 -28.55 1.86 28.44
CA SER A 46 -29.77 2.54 28.87
C SER A 46 -29.53 3.36 30.14
N GLU A 47 -28.71 2.84 31.06
CA GLU A 47 -28.30 3.54 32.27
C GLU A 47 -27.39 4.74 31.97
N ILE A 48 -26.41 4.56 31.07
CA ILE A 48 -25.54 5.64 30.57
C ILE A 48 -26.40 6.74 29.94
N ILE A 49 -27.34 6.37 29.08
CA ILE A 49 -28.28 7.31 28.44
C ILE A 49 -29.11 8.05 29.48
N SER A 50 -29.58 7.37 30.53
CA SER A 50 -30.35 7.96 31.63
C SER A 50 -29.53 8.97 32.41
N LYS A 51 -28.33 8.57 32.90
CA LYS A 51 -27.42 9.44 33.65
C LYS A 51 -26.88 10.60 32.82
N PHE A 52 -26.70 10.39 31.52
CA PHE A 52 -26.29 11.45 30.59
C PHE A 52 -27.42 12.45 30.33
N SER A 53 -28.67 11.98 30.21
CA SER A 53 -29.84 12.85 30.09
C SER A 53 -30.03 13.69 31.35
N GLU A 54 -29.84 13.10 32.53
CA GLU A 54 -29.83 13.81 33.82
C GLU A 54 -28.72 14.87 33.88
N TYR A 55 -27.50 14.53 33.46
CA TYR A 55 -26.35 15.44 33.50
C TYR A 55 -26.51 16.68 32.62
N TYR A 56 -27.19 16.59 31.48
CA TYR A 56 -27.48 17.73 30.60
C TYR A 56 -28.87 18.36 30.85
N GLU A 57 -29.55 17.99 31.94
CA GLU A 57 -30.91 18.43 32.28
C GLU A 57 -31.92 18.24 31.13
N ILE A 58 -31.73 17.17 30.35
CA ILE A 58 -32.58 16.82 29.21
C ILE A 58 -33.83 16.14 29.79
N SER A 59 -34.98 16.79 29.69
CA SER A 59 -36.26 16.22 30.16
C SER A 59 -36.51 14.86 29.51
N SER A 60 -37.15 13.93 30.22
CA SER A 60 -37.39 12.55 29.76
C SER A 60 -38.17 12.44 28.43
N GLU A 61 -38.83 13.51 28.00
CA GLU A 61 -39.53 13.62 26.72
C GLU A 61 -38.63 14.07 25.55
N SER A 62 -37.45 14.63 25.83
CA SER A 62 -36.49 15.10 24.82
C SER A 62 -35.40 14.06 24.55
N LYS A 63 -35.32 13.59 23.30
CA LYS A 63 -34.33 12.58 22.88
C LYS A 63 -32.94 13.19 22.83
N ILE A 64 -31.92 12.45 23.31
CA ILE A 64 -30.51 12.78 23.13
C ILE A 64 -30.24 13.13 21.66
N THR A 65 -29.60 14.27 21.43
CA THR A 65 -29.31 14.72 20.06
C THR A 65 -28.26 13.82 19.40
N ARG A 66 -28.29 13.70 18.07
CA ARG A 66 -27.24 12.97 17.32
C ARG A 66 -25.82 13.44 17.64
N LYS A 67 -25.65 14.72 17.99
CA LYS A 67 -24.35 15.30 18.34
C LYS A 67 -23.85 14.79 19.70
N GLN A 68 -24.74 14.69 20.68
CA GLN A 68 -24.45 14.13 22.00
C GLN A 68 -24.20 12.61 21.94
N LEU A 69 -25.01 11.86 21.18
CA LEU A 69 -24.77 10.44 20.93
C LEU A 69 -23.41 10.19 20.26
N LYS A 70 -23.05 11.02 19.28
CA LYS A 70 -21.73 10.94 18.65
C LYS A 70 -20.61 11.22 19.66
N PHE A 71 -20.78 12.21 20.53
CA PHE A 71 -19.79 12.53 21.56
C PHE A 71 -19.62 11.39 22.59
N ILE A 72 -20.71 10.76 23.04
CA ILE A 72 -20.67 9.56 23.88
C ILE A 72 -19.89 8.45 23.19
N ASN A 73 -20.22 8.15 21.93
CA ASN A 73 -19.53 7.11 21.16
C ASN A 73 -18.04 7.40 20.95
N ASP A 74 -17.67 8.68 20.74
CA ASP A 74 -16.28 9.10 20.59
C ASP A 74 -15.48 8.92 21.91
N VAL A 75 -16.14 9.04 23.07
CA VAL A 75 -15.53 8.79 24.39
C VAL A 75 -15.45 7.29 24.68
N ILE A 76 -16.51 6.52 24.39
CA ILE A 76 -16.51 5.05 24.51
C ILE A 76 -15.38 4.45 23.66
N ALA A 77 -15.27 4.83 22.39
CA ALA A 77 -14.23 4.32 21.50
C ALA A 77 -12.80 4.63 21.99
N LYS A 78 -12.60 5.76 22.69
CA LYS A 78 -11.31 6.10 23.31
C LYS A 78 -11.03 5.25 24.55
N LEU A 79 -12.04 5.03 25.40
CA LEU A 79 -11.92 4.18 26.59
C LEU A 79 -11.67 2.72 26.19
N GLU A 80 -12.39 2.22 25.19
CA GLU A 80 -12.15 0.89 24.61
C GLU A 80 -10.73 0.76 24.06
N GLY A 81 -10.24 1.78 23.36
CA GLY A 81 -8.85 1.81 22.85
C GLY A 81 -7.80 1.77 23.96
N ILE A 82 -8.07 2.41 25.11
CA ILE A 82 -7.19 2.43 26.28
C ILE A 82 -7.26 1.09 27.03
N ILE A 83 -8.46 0.55 27.24
CA ILE A 83 -8.68 -0.76 27.88
C ILE A 83 -8.03 -1.88 27.05
N THR A 84 -8.12 -1.79 25.72
CA THR A 84 -7.48 -2.76 24.80
C THR A 84 -5.95 -2.70 24.87
N SER A 85 -5.37 -1.51 25.10
CA SER A 85 -3.91 -1.38 25.24
C SER A 85 -3.38 -1.84 26.60
N THR A 86 -4.16 -1.74 27.68
CA THR A 86 -3.78 -2.25 29.01
C THR A 86 -4.00 -3.74 29.21
N ILE A 87 -5.05 -4.34 28.64
CA ILE A 87 -5.32 -5.78 28.77
C ILE A 87 -4.28 -6.65 28.04
N SER A 88 -3.55 -6.07 27.09
CA SER A 88 -2.58 -6.81 26.25
C SER A 88 -1.30 -7.26 26.97
N TYR A 89 -1.08 -6.89 28.24
CA TYR A 89 0.19 -7.13 28.94
C TYR A 89 0.20 -8.19 30.04
N ASP A 90 -0.93 -8.81 30.43
CA ASP A 90 -0.83 -9.85 31.47
C ASP A 90 -1.75 -11.07 31.27
N ARG A 91 -1.10 -12.25 31.37
CA ARG A 91 -1.59 -13.63 31.41
C ARG A 91 -2.00 -14.35 30.10
N SER A 92 -1.11 -15.29 29.75
CA SER A 92 -1.30 -16.69 29.32
C SER A 92 -2.66 -17.16 28.72
N PRO A 93 -2.57 -18.09 27.75
CA PRO A 93 -3.28 -18.04 26.47
C PRO A 93 -4.72 -18.55 26.56
N LYS A 94 -5.68 -17.71 26.18
CA LYS A 94 -6.95 -18.17 25.58
C LYS A 94 -7.37 -17.20 24.46
N THR A 95 -6.98 -17.57 23.23
CA THR A 95 -7.62 -17.24 21.95
C THR A 95 -7.98 -15.76 21.69
N ILE A 96 -7.14 -15.04 20.96
CA ILE A 96 -7.61 -13.85 20.22
C ILE A 96 -8.37 -14.36 19.00
N ARG A 97 -9.66 -14.07 19.04
CA ARG A 97 -10.68 -14.62 18.16
C ARG A 97 -10.60 -13.98 16.75
N PRO A 98 -11.04 -14.69 15.70
CA PRO A 98 -11.84 -14.08 14.62
C PRO A 98 -12.92 -13.17 15.24
N THR A 99 -13.66 -12.38 14.49
CA THR A 99 -15.04 -12.09 14.92
C THR A 99 -15.83 -13.42 14.99
N VAL A 100 -15.63 -14.18 16.07
CA VAL A 100 -16.42 -15.35 16.47
C VAL A 100 -17.69 -14.73 17.01
N ILE A 101 -18.74 -14.87 16.19
CA ILE A 101 -20.08 -14.32 16.35
C ILE A 101 -20.12 -12.86 15.89
N SER A 102 -20.85 -12.62 14.79
CA SER A 102 -21.38 -11.28 14.54
C SER A 102 -22.18 -10.85 15.77
N PRO A 103 -21.97 -9.65 16.33
CA PRO A 103 -22.78 -9.16 17.44
C PRO A 103 -24.27 -9.12 17.07
N ASN A 104 -24.56 -9.07 15.77
CA ASN A 104 -25.90 -9.32 15.25
C ASN A 104 -26.19 -10.83 15.23
N SER A 105 -27.08 -11.24 16.15
CA SER A 105 -27.64 -12.59 16.25
C SER A 105 -28.21 -13.09 14.91
N ASP A 106 -28.76 -12.21 14.08
CA ASP A 106 -29.28 -12.56 12.74
C ASP A 106 -28.14 -13.05 11.82
N GLU A 107 -26.98 -12.40 11.84
CA GLU A 107 -25.87 -12.79 10.96
C GLU A 107 -25.19 -14.08 11.46
N ALA A 108 -25.14 -14.31 12.77
CA ALA A 108 -24.67 -15.59 13.33
C ALA A 108 -25.59 -16.75 12.90
N GLN A 109 -26.91 -16.54 12.96
CA GLN A 109 -27.89 -17.49 12.45
C GLN A 109 -27.74 -17.71 10.94
N LEU A 110 -27.52 -16.64 10.16
CA LEU A 110 -27.27 -16.74 8.73
C LEU A 110 -25.99 -17.51 8.42
N ARG A 111 -24.88 -17.28 9.14
CA ARG A 111 -23.64 -18.06 8.99
C ARG A 111 -23.86 -19.54 9.31
N ALA A 112 -24.59 -19.85 10.38
CA ALA A 112 -24.95 -21.23 10.73
C ALA A 112 -25.81 -21.88 9.63
N ALA A 113 -26.78 -21.15 9.08
CA ALA A 113 -27.64 -21.64 8.03
C ALA A 113 -26.90 -21.80 6.69
N ILE A 114 -26.02 -20.87 6.32
CA ILE A 114 -25.12 -20.97 5.16
C ILE A 114 -24.20 -22.18 5.32
N LYS A 115 -23.62 -22.40 6.51
CA LYS A 115 -22.81 -23.58 6.81
C LYS A 115 -23.63 -24.86 6.63
N THR A 116 -24.89 -24.86 7.04
CA THR A 116 -25.82 -25.98 6.83
C THR A 116 -26.10 -26.21 5.34
N ILE A 117 -26.41 -25.16 4.57
CA ILE A 117 -26.64 -25.25 3.12
C ILE A 117 -25.38 -25.82 2.42
N THR A 118 -24.21 -25.27 2.76
CA THR A 118 -22.90 -25.73 2.28
C THR A 118 -22.71 -27.22 2.58
N ASN A 119 -22.95 -27.65 3.82
CA ASN A 119 -22.86 -29.05 4.24
C ASN A 119 -23.87 -29.99 3.55
N GLN A 120 -25.00 -29.46 3.08
CA GLN A 120 -26.02 -30.24 2.38
C GLN A 120 -25.74 -30.38 0.88
N THR A 121 -25.00 -29.45 0.27
CA THR A 121 -24.64 -29.48 -1.16
C THR A 121 -24.09 -30.85 -1.61
N PRO A 122 -23.18 -31.51 -0.87
CA PRO A 122 -22.75 -32.88 -1.16
C PRO A 122 -23.86 -33.92 -1.27
N LYS A 123 -24.81 -33.92 -0.32
CA LYS A 123 -25.91 -34.89 -0.29
C LYS A 123 -26.83 -34.71 -1.49
N ILE A 124 -26.98 -33.46 -1.90
CA ILE A 124 -27.81 -33.06 -3.03
C ILE A 124 -27.17 -33.48 -4.37
N LEU A 125 -25.86 -33.30 -4.54
CA LEU A 125 -25.14 -33.77 -5.73
C LEU A 125 -25.15 -35.31 -5.86
N LYS A 126 -25.28 -36.02 -4.73
CA LYS A 126 -25.52 -37.47 -4.67
C LYS A 126 -26.99 -37.86 -4.87
N SER A 127 -27.92 -36.91 -4.82
CA SER A 127 -29.37 -37.17 -4.96
C SER A 127 -29.75 -37.38 -6.42
N LYS A 128 -30.92 -38.00 -6.67
CA LYS A 128 -31.49 -38.10 -8.03
C LYS A 128 -32.47 -36.96 -8.36
N VAL A 129 -32.57 -35.96 -7.48
CA VAL A 129 -33.65 -34.97 -7.50
C VAL A 129 -33.28 -33.81 -8.43
N LEU A 130 -34.26 -33.37 -9.21
CA LEU A 130 -34.17 -32.15 -10.01
C LEU A 130 -34.14 -30.94 -9.07
N ILE A 131 -33.13 -30.09 -9.20
CA ILE A 131 -33.09 -28.81 -8.47
C ILE A 131 -33.50 -27.68 -9.41
N ASP A 132 -34.34 -26.81 -8.88
CA ASP A 132 -34.69 -25.51 -9.47
C ASP A 132 -33.44 -24.65 -9.73
N SER A 133 -33.38 -24.00 -10.89
CA SER A 133 -32.18 -23.27 -11.32
C SER A 133 -31.85 -22.08 -10.40
N ASP A 134 -32.86 -21.41 -9.83
CA ASP A 134 -32.63 -20.32 -8.88
C ASP A 134 -31.95 -20.82 -7.60
N GLU A 135 -32.31 -22.02 -7.15
CA GLU A 135 -31.67 -22.66 -6.01
C GLU A 135 -30.23 -23.09 -6.30
N LEU A 136 -29.97 -23.67 -7.48
CA LEU A 136 -28.61 -23.96 -7.95
C LEU A 136 -27.76 -22.68 -8.01
N TYR A 137 -28.33 -21.57 -8.48
CA TYR A 137 -27.64 -20.28 -8.53
C TYR A 137 -27.30 -19.73 -7.14
N VAL A 138 -28.24 -19.78 -6.18
CA VAL A 138 -27.95 -19.35 -4.80
C VAL A 138 -26.89 -20.25 -4.15
N ARG A 139 -26.91 -21.56 -4.41
CA ARG A 139 -25.85 -22.47 -3.95
C ARG A 139 -24.51 -22.18 -4.60
N LEU A 140 -24.49 -21.87 -5.91
CA LEU A 140 -23.28 -21.42 -6.61
C LEU A 140 -22.74 -20.13 -6.01
N LEU A 141 -23.60 -19.16 -5.71
CA LEU A 141 -23.20 -17.92 -5.05
C LEU A 141 -22.61 -18.13 -3.65
N ILE A 142 -23.21 -19.02 -2.86
CA ILE A 142 -22.68 -19.41 -1.55
C ILE A 142 -21.34 -20.11 -1.74
N GLU A 143 -21.28 -21.08 -2.64
CA GLU A 143 -20.07 -21.84 -2.94
C GLU A 143 -18.94 -20.91 -3.37
N VAL A 144 -19.22 -19.97 -4.28
CA VAL A 144 -18.26 -18.96 -4.71
C VAL A 144 -17.90 -18.05 -3.54
N GLY A 145 -18.85 -17.46 -2.83
CA GLY A 145 -18.54 -16.57 -1.70
C GLY A 145 -17.73 -17.27 -0.60
N VAL A 146 -17.98 -18.56 -0.36
CA VAL A 146 -17.28 -19.37 0.66
C VAL A 146 -15.94 -19.88 0.16
N THR A 147 -15.78 -20.26 -1.10
CA THR A 147 -14.50 -20.79 -1.60
C THR A 147 -13.58 -19.70 -2.10
N THR A 148 -14.14 -18.55 -2.48
CA THR A 148 -13.39 -17.43 -3.04
C THR A 148 -13.25 -16.25 -2.11
N GLY A 149 -14.11 -16.10 -1.09
CA GLY A 149 -14.12 -14.93 -0.20
C GLY A 149 -14.60 -13.65 -0.87
N LEU A 150 -15.13 -13.71 -2.08
CA LEU A 150 -15.56 -12.54 -2.83
C LEU A 150 -16.78 -11.86 -2.20
N PRO A 151 -16.82 -10.52 -2.14
CA PRO A 151 -18.03 -9.78 -1.81
C PRO A 151 -19.07 -9.96 -2.93
N LEU A 152 -20.34 -9.73 -2.58
CA LEU A 152 -21.50 -9.97 -3.45
C LEU A 152 -21.28 -9.58 -4.92
N ASN A 153 -21.04 -8.30 -5.16
CA ASN A 153 -20.92 -7.75 -6.51
C ASN A 153 -19.83 -8.45 -7.33
N ARG A 154 -18.74 -8.87 -6.69
CA ARG A 154 -17.65 -9.58 -7.35
C ARG A 154 -17.93 -11.07 -7.50
N ALA A 155 -18.58 -11.71 -6.54
CA ALA A 155 -19.04 -13.08 -6.67
C ALA A 155 -20.03 -13.21 -7.84
N GLU A 156 -20.94 -12.25 -7.99
CA GLU A 156 -21.86 -12.19 -9.13
C GLU A 156 -21.13 -11.93 -10.45
N SER A 157 -20.17 -11.02 -10.48
CA SER A 157 -19.35 -10.77 -11.69
C SER A 157 -18.55 -12.00 -12.08
N PHE A 158 -17.93 -12.68 -11.11
CA PHE A 158 -17.21 -13.94 -11.32
C PHE A 158 -18.12 -15.02 -11.89
N ILE A 159 -19.32 -15.18 -11.32
CA ILE A 159 -20.29 -16.17 -11.80
C ILE A 159 -20.80 -15.81 -13.19
N GLN A 160 -20.98 -14.53 -13.51
CA GLN A 160 -21.37 -14.11 -14.86
C GLN A 160 -20.32 -14.51 -15.90
N GLU A 161 -19.04 -14.28 -15.61
CA GLU A 161 -17.96 -14.74 -16.49
C GLU A 161 -17.86 -16.28 -16.52
N LEU A 162 -18.03 -16.96 -15.38
CA LEU A 162 -18.03 -18.42 -15.31
C LEU A 162 -19.19 -19.03 -16.09
N LEU A 163 -20.36 -18.39 -16.12
CA LEU A 163 -21.49 -18.84 -16.93
C LEU A 163 -21.24 -18.69 -18.43
N LYS A 164 -20.39 -17.75 -18.86
CA LYS A 164 -19.98 -17.63 -20.27
C LYS A 164 -19.00 -18.73 -20.66
N SER A 165 -18.08 -19.07 -19.76
CA SER A 165 -17.10 -20.13 -19.98
C SER A 165 -16.94 -21.02 -18.73
N PRO A 166 -17.85 -21.98 -18.49
CA PRO A 166 -17.85 -22.81 -17.28
C PRO A 166 -16.66 -23.77 -17.23
N PHE A 167 -15.94 -23.89 -18.34
CA PHE A 167 -14.80 -24.76 -18.52
C PHE A 167 -13.47 -24.07 -18.23
N GLU A 168 -13.43 -22.75 -18.04
CA GLU A 168 -12.19 -22.08 -17.62
C GLU A 168 -11.75 -22.56 -16.23
N CYS A 169 -10.46 -22.84 -16.08
CA CYS A 169 -9.85 -23.20 -14.80
C CYS A 169 -9.62 -21.97 -13.92
N SER A 170 -9.49 -20.79 -14.52
CA SER A 170 -9.34 -19.53 -13.81
C SER A 170 -10.09 -18.42 -14.55
N ILE A 171 -10.72 -17.53 -13.78
CA ILE A 171 -11.44 -16.38 -14.33
C ILE A 171 -10.88 -15.12 -13.71
N LEU A 172 -10.63 -14.13 -14.55
CA LEU A 172 -10.15 -12.82 -14.14
C LEU A 172 -11.30 -12.01 -13.51
N VAL A 173 -11.24 -11.82 -12.18
CA VAL A 173 -12.22 -11.04 -11.42
C VAL A 173 -11.61 -9.73 -10.97
N PRO A 174 -12.22 -8.57 -11.23
CA PRO A 174 -11.66 -7.31 -10.80
C PRO A 174 -11.53 -7.19 -9.27
N SER A 175 -10.38 -6.73 -8.79
CA SER A 175 -10.02 -6.49 -7.37
C SER A 175 -10.66 -5.22 -6.78
N GLY A 176 -11.71 -4.70 -7.42
CA GLY A 176 -12.44 -3.48 -7.06
C GLY A 176 -13.86 -3.52 -7.59
N GLU A 177 -14.65 -2.46 -7.35
CA GLU A 177 -15.88 -2.18 -8.12
C GLU A 177 -15.60 -1.70 -9.56
N SER A 178 -14.37 -1.92 -10.04
CA SER A 178 -13.85 -1.37 -11.28
C SER A 178 -13.71 -2.48 -12.31
N THR A 179 -14.38 -2.37 -13.46
CA THR A 179 -14.33 -3.35 -14.57
C THR A 179 -13.03 -3.31 -15.38
N ARG A 180 -11.91 -2.94 -14.77
CA ARG A 180 -10.64 -2.80 -15.50
C ARG A 180 -9.78 -4.05 -15.38
N ALA A 181 -9.30 -4.52 -16.53
CA ALA A 181 -8.57 -5.78 -16.70
C ALA A 181 -7.26 -5.85 -15.91
N ASP A 182 -6.66 -4.70 -15.60
CA ASP A 182 -5.38 -4.54 -14.91
C ASP A 182 -5.46 -4.75 -13.39
N LYS A 183 -6.67 -4.82 -12.86
CA LYS A 183 -6.92 -5.10 -11.45
C LYS A 183 -7.55 -6.47 -11.28
N CYS A 184 -7.47 -7.36 -12.26
CA CYS A 184 -8.12 -8.65 -12.16
C CYS A 184 -7.26 -9.65 -11.38
N LEU A 185 -7.89 -10.31 -10.42
CA LEU A 185 -7.36 -11.50 -9.76
C LEU A 185 -7.80 -12.70 -10.59
N PRO A 186 -6.88 -13.57 -11.04
CA PRO A 186 -7.28 -14.88 -11.51
C PRO A 186 -7.86 -15.64 -10.31
N ILE A 187 -9.10 -16.08 -10.44
CA ILE A 187 -9.80 -16.83 -9.41
C ILE A 187 -10.15 -18.19 -9.99
N THR A 188 -9.66 -19.25 -9.35
CA THR A 188 -10.06 -20.61 -9.68
C THR A 188 -11.36 -20.94 -8.98
N ALA A 189 -12.35 -21.35 -9.76
CA ALA A 189 -13.60 -21.87 -9.25
C ALA A 189 -13.37 -23.28 -8.69
N SER A 190 -14.00 -23.61 -7.55
CA SER A 190 -13.99 -24.97 -7.04
C SER A 190 -14.64 -25.91 -8.06
N ASN A 191 -14.29 -27.19 -8.04
CA ASN A 191 -14.96 -28.17 -8.90
C ASN A 191 -16.48 -28.19 -8.67
N THR A 192 -16.92 -27.92 -7.44
CA THR A 192 -18.35 -27.79 -7.10
C THR A 192 -18.97 -26.60 -7.82
N ALA A 193 -18.33 -25.43 -7.75
CA ALA A 193 -18.80 -24.23 -8.42
C ALA A 193 -18.85 -24.41 -9.95
N ARG A 194 -17.79 -24.97 -10.55
CA ARG A 194 -17.74 -25.25 -12.00
C ARG A 194 -18.84 -26.20 -12.41
N PHE A 195 -19.06 -27.28 -11.66
CA PHE A 195 -20.10 -28.25 -12.00
C PHE A 195 -21.50 -27.67 -11.90
N ILE A 196 -21.80 -26.92 -10.84
CA ILE A 196 -23.08 -26.21 -10.72
C ILE A 196 -23.24 -25.19 -11.86
N CYS A 197 -22.15 -24.53 -12.26
CA CYS A 197 -22.16 -23.62 -13.39
C CYS A 197 -22.44 -24.32 -14.73
N VAL A 198 -21.83 -25.49 -14.99
CA VAL A 198 -22.16 -26.34 -16.15
C VAL A 198 -23.64 -26.70 -16.17
N CYS A 199 -24.22 -27.04 -15.01
CA CYS A 199 -25.66 -27.35 -14.90
C CYS A 199 -26.54 -26.15 -15.27
N LEU A 200 -26.17 -24.95 -14.82
CA LEU A 200 -26.89 -23.71 -15.13
C LEU A 200 -26.71 -23.28 -16.59
N HIS A 201 -25.48 -23.36 -17.11
CA HIS A 201 -25.15 -23.05 -18.50
C HIS A 201 -25.92 -23.95 -19.47
N ALA A 202 -25.97 -25.26 -19.21
CA ALA A 202 -26.70 -26.22 -20.05
C ALA A 202 -28.22 -25.97 -20.11
N ARG A 203 -28.75 -25.16 -19.18
CA ARG A 203 -30.16 -24.73 -19.12
C ARG A 203 -30.39 -23.34 -19.70
N ASN A 204 -29.37 -22.72 -20.31
CA ASN A 204 -29.38 -21.31 -20.74
C ASN A 204 -29.86 -20.38 -19.61
N TYR A 205 -29.43 -20.66 -18.38
CA TYR A 205 -29.92 -19.95 -17.22
C TYR A 205 -29.42 -18.50 -17.21
N VAL A 206 -30.36 -17.56 -17.02
CA VAL A 206 -30.07 -16.14 -16.82
C VAL A 206 -30.43 -15.77 -15.38
N PRO A 207 -29.48 -15.22 -14.58
CA PRO A 207 -29.76 -14.85 -13.20
C PRO A 207 -30.95 -13.87 -13.06
N PRO A 208 -31.94 -14.15 -12.19
CA PRO A 208 -33.08 -13.27 -11.97
C PRO A 208 -32.69 -12.06 -11.11
N LYS A 209 -33.52 -11.01 -11.16
CA LYS A 209 -33.37 -9.82 -10.30
C LYS A 209 -33.35 -10.20 -8.81
N HIS A 210 -32.51 -9.54 -8.01
CA HIS A 210 -32.27 -9.83 -6.58
C HIS A 210 -33.54 -10.00 -5.71
N HIS A 211 -34.62 -9.26 -6.02
CA HIS A 211 -35.85 -9.34 -5.24
C HIS A 211 -36.50 -10.73 -5.30
N LYS A 212 -36.37 -11.46 -6.41
CA LYS A 212 -36.92 -12.83 -6.56
C LYS A 212 -36.15 -13.81 -5.68
N LEU A 213 -34.81 -13.73 -5.72
CA LEU A 213 -33.91 -14.55 -4.91
C LEU A 213 -34.16 -14.33 -3.41
N ALA A 214 -34.27 -13.07 -3.00
CA ALA A 214 -34.50 -12.70 -1.60
C ALA A 214 -35.89 -13.10 -1.08
N LYS A 215 -36.93 -12.97 -1.91
CA LYS A 215 -38.33 -13.20 -1.49
C LYS A 215 -38.73 -14.67 -1.50
N HIS A 216 -38.18 -15.48 -2.40
CA HIS A 216 -38.66 -16.84 -2.65
C HIS A 216 -37.59 -17.91 -2.45
N THR A 217 -36.40 -17.73 -3.02
CA THR A 217 -35.38 -18.78 -3.05
C THR A 217 -34.63 -18.93 -1.73
N ILE A 218 -34.13 -17.82 -1.18
CA ILE A 218 -33.36 -17.83 0.08
C ILE A 218 -34.19 -18.37 1.25
N PRO A 219 -35.42 -17.89 1.50
CA PRO A 219 -36.26 -18.47 2.55
C PRO A 219 -36.45 -19.98 2.39
N ARG A 220 -36.74 -20.47 1.17
CA ARG A 220 -36.92 -21.90 0.89
C ARG A 220 -35.68 -22.74 1.20
N LEU A 221 -34.50 -22.22 0.86
CA LEU A 221 -33.22 -22.86 1.15
C LEU A 221 -32.91 -22.94 2.65
N LEU A 222 -33.40 -21.97 3.41
CA LEU A 222 -33.14 -21.85 4.84
C LEU A 222 -34.18 -22.57 5.71
N THR A 223 -35.36 -22.91 5.16
CA THR A 223 -36.42 -23.68 5.85
C THR A 223 -36.09 -25.17 6.11
N ALA A 224 -34.81 -25.54 6.10
CA ALA A 224 -34.35 -26.86 6.54
C ALA A 224 -34.65 -27.08 8.05
N PRO A 225 -34.75 -28.33 8.55
CA PRO A 225 -35.65 -28.76 9.63
C PRO A 225 -35.42 -28.20 11.04
N THR A 226 -34.45 -27.31 11.23
CA THR A 226 -34.22 -26.62 12.50
C THR A 226 -35.15 -25.41 12.61
N LYS A 227 -35.91 -25.33 13.71
CA LYS A 227 -36.86 -24.26 14.10
C LYS A 227 -36.23 -22.85 14.22
N VAL A 228 -35.44 -22.41 13.26
CA VAL A 228 -34.95 -21.03 13.21
C VAL A 228 -36.09 -20.19 12.67
N LYS A 229 -36.68 -19.34 13.52
CA LYS A 229 -37.62 -18.29 13.10
C LYS A 229 -36.83 -17.28 12.27
N ILE A 230 -36.59 -17.61 11.00
CA ILE A 230 -35.89 -16.73 10.08
C ILE A 230 -36.78 -15.51 9.85
N THR A 231 -36.27 -14.34 10.23
CA THR A 231 -36.88 -13.03 10.02
C THR A 231 -37.29 -12.90 8.55
N GLN A 232 -38.58 -12.63 8.30
CA GLN A 232 -39.26 -12.78 6.99
C GLN A 232 -38.76 -11.87 5.84
N LYS A 233 -37.62 -11.19 5.99
CA LYS A 233 -36.99 -10.38 4.93
C LYS A 233 -35.47 -10.41 5.07
N ILE A 234 -34.84 -11.52 4.69
CA ILE A 234 -33.37 -11.55 4.60
C ILE A 234 -32.94 -10.60 3.49
N LYS A 235 -32.21 -9.56 3.87
CA LYS A 235 -31.54 -8.71 2.90
C LYS A 235 -30.43 -9.52 2.26
N LEU A 236 -30.50 -9.62 0.95
CA LEU A 236 -29.54 -10.35 0.13
C LEU A 236 -28.09 -9.94 0.45
N LYS A 237 -27.83 -8.64 0.65
CA LYS A 237 -26.53 -8.10 1.10
C LYS A 237 -26.01 -8.75 2.39
N THR A 238 -26.87 -8.92 3.40
CA THR A 238 -26.51 -9.51 4.70
C THR A 238 -26.19 -10.99 4.58
N PHE A 239 -26.95 -11.72 3.74
CA PHE A 239 -26.68 -13.12 3.43
C PHE A 239 -25.26 -13.31 2.82
N TYR A 240 -24.86 -12.42 1.92
CA TYR A 240 -23.54 -12.50 1.29
C TYR A 240 -22.40 -12.01 2.19
N GLN A 241 -22.63 -10.98 3.01
CA GLN A 241 -21.65 -10.59 4.03
C GLN A 241 -21.35 -11.75 4.99
N ALA A 242 -22.38 -12.50 5.38
CA ALA A 242 -22.23 -13.71 6.18
C ALA A 242 -21.47 -14.82 5.43
N THR A 243 -21.74 -15.01 4.13
CA THR A 243 -21.06 -15.98 3.25
C THR A 243 -19.56 -15.70 3.17
N ALA A 244 -19.20 -14.44 2.94
CA ALA A 244 -17.83 -14.02 2.76
C ALA A 244 -17.06 -14.03 4.12
N SER A 245 -17.73 -13.65 5.22
CA SER A 245 -17.17 -13.77 6.58
C SER A 245 -16.93 -15.21 7.03
N LEU A 246 -17.67 -16.17 6.46
CA LEU A 246 -17.48 -17.59 6.71
C LEU A 246 -16.07 -18.06 6.30
N PHE A 247 -15.50 -17.44 5.26
CA PHE A 247 -14.16 -17.76 4.74
C PHE A 247 -13.03 -17.32 5.67
N CYS A 248 -13.18 -16.17 6.37
CA CYS A 248 -12.28 -15.78 7.47
C CYS A 248 -12.23 -16.84 8.58
N ILE A 249 -13.36 -17.52 8.82
CA ILE A 249 -13.49 -18.55 9.85
C ILE A 249 -12.95 -19.91 9.36
N PHE A 250 -13.05 -20.20 8.06
CA PHE A 250 -12.66 -21.49 7.47
C PHE A 250 -11.27 -21.51 6.79
N GLY A 251 -10.39 -20.60 7.19
CA GLY A 251 -8.96 -20.71 6.85
C GLY A 251 -8.49 -19.80 5.73
N THR A 252 -9.24 -18.75 5.41
CA THR A 252 -8.70 -17.68 4.58
C THR A 252 -8.31 -16.55 5.47
N GLU A 253 -7.03 -16.21 5.37
CA GLU A 253 -6.44 -15.22 6.23
C GLU A 253 -7.23 -13.90 6.08
N PRO A 254 -7.61 -13.24 7.18
CA PRO A 254 -8.38 -12.00 7.17
C PRO A 254 -7.87 -10.92 6.19
N ILE A 255 -6.57 -10.98 5.86
CA ILE A 255 -5.89 -10.14 4.87
C ILE A 255 -6.33 -10.42 3.42
N ILE A 256 -6.51 -11.69 3.05
CA ILE A 256 -7.02 -12.09 1.73
C ILE A 256 -8.47 -11.62 1.61
N TYR A 257 -9.26 -11.81 2.67
CA TYR A 257 -10.64 -11.33 2.74
C TYR A 257 -10.76 -9.79 2.70
N SER A 258 -9.93 -9.07 3.46
CA SER A 258 -9.97 -7.60 3.50
C SER A 258 -9.68 -6.99 2.12
N ARG A 259 -8.76 -7.59 1.36
CA ARG A 259 -8.44 -7.17 -0.02
C ARG A 259 -9.54 -7.51 -1.02
N LEU A 260 -10.16 -8.69 -0.90
CA LEU A 260 -11.32 -9.06 -1.74
C LEU A 260 -12.54 -8.21 -1.43
N SER A 261 -12.72 -7.80 -0.18
CA SER A 261 -13.83 -6.94 0.26
C SER A 261 -13.58 -5.44 0.07
N GLY A 262 -12.34 -5.03 -0.26
CA GLY A 262 -11.95 -3.63 -0.37
C GLY A 262 -11.91 -2.89 0.97
N ILE A 263 -11.80 -3.63 2.08
CA ILE A 263 -11.72 -3.08 3.43
C ILE A 263 -10.25 -2.87 3.78
N SER A 264 -9.89 -1.65 4.17
CA SER A 264 -8.55 -1.35 4.69
C SER A 264 -8.32 -2.08 6.02
N LEU A 265 -7.21 -2.81 6.14
CA LEU A 265 -6.75 -3.27 7.46
C LEU A 265 -6.44 -2.06 8.34
N PRO A 266 -6.69 -2.12 9.67
CA PRO A 266 -6.35 -1.03 10.57
C PRO A 266 -4.85 -0.73 10.48
N ILE A 267 -4.53 0.55 10.31
CA ILE A 267 -3.16 1.04 10.36
C ILE A 267 -2.75 1.02 11.84
N ALA A 268 -1.63 0.37 12.16
CA ALA A 268 -1.09 0.42 13.51
C ALA A 268 -0.82 1.89 13.90
N PRO A 269 -1.24 2.33 15.10
CA PRO A 269 -1.00 3.71 15.53
C PRO A 269 0.50 3.98 15.68
N THR A 270 0.90 5.24 15.52
CA THR A 270 2.32 5.69 15.51
C THR A 270 3.13 5.35 16.76
N TRP A 271 2.49 4.95 17.85
CA TRP A 271 3.14 4.53 19.10
C TRP A 271 3.44 3.03 19.18
N ALA A 272 2.88 2.19 18.29
CA ALA A 272 3.25 0.77 18.17
C ALA A 272 4.71 0.55 17.69
N ASP A 273 5.38 1.65 17.33
CA ASP A 273 6.80 1.72 16.98
C ASP A 273 7.73 2.01 18.19
N MET A 274 7.20 2.22 19.40
CA MET A 274 8.02 2.68 20.53
C MET A 274 8.60 1.57 21.42
N ASP A 275 8.00 0.38 21.48
CA ASP A 275 8.52 -0.70 22.34
C ASP A 275 8.73 -2.03 21.61
N GLY A 276 10.02 -2.31 21.37
CA GLY A 276 10.53 -3.67 21.30
C GLY A 276 10.48 -4.37 19.95
N SER A 277 10.19 -3.70 18.82
CA SER A 277 10.30 -4.24 17.45
C SER A 277 11.77 -4.48 17.03
N ILE A 278 12.13 -5.65 16.48
CA ILE A 278 13.47 -5.94 15.89
C ILE A 278 13.68 -5.05 14.65
N ILE A 279 12.59 -4.59 14.04
CA ILE A 279 12.58 -3.45 13.13
C ILE A 279 12.45 -2.18 13.99
N GLY A 280 13.52 -1.82 14.71
CA GLY A 280 13.67 -0.53 15.39
C GLY A 280 13.76 -0.55 16.93
N LEU A 281 14.99 -0.57 17.45
CA LEU A 281 15.50 0.51 18.29
C LEU A 281 16.97 0.80 17.91
N PRO A 282 17.39 2.07 17.72
CA PRO A 282 18.78 2.43 17.95
C PRO A 282 19.07 2.23 19.45
N SER A 283 20.21 1.62 19.78
CA SER A 283 20.57 1.35 21.18
C SER A 283 20.53 2.64 22.02
N ASN A 284 19.63 2.72 23.00
CA ASN A 284 19.61 3.77 24.02
C ASN A 284 20.78 3.68 25.03
N LYS A 285 21.86 2.94 24.74
CA LYS A 285 23.01 2.77 25.65
C LYS A 285 24.18 3.75 25.45
N ILE A 286 24.04 4.79 24.61
CA ILE A 286 25.10 5.83 24.47
C ILE A 286 24.67 7.23 25.00
N TYR A 287 23.45 7.42 25.50
CA TYR A 287 23.01 8.72 26.03
C TYR A 287 22.57 8.68 27.50
N ASN A 288 23.46 8.23 28.38
CA ASN A 288 23.38 8.56 29.82
C ASN A 288 24.74 9.05 30.33
N ARG A 289 25.32 10.06 29.68
CA ARG A 289 26.17 11.01 30.41
C ARG A 289 25.26 12.07 31.01
N LYS A 290 25.06 11.99 32.33
CA LYS A 290 24.46 13.06 33.13
C LYS A 290 25.08 14.41 32.73
N ARG A 291 24.36 15.21 31.94
CA ARG A 291 24.66 16.63 31.76
C ARG A 291 24.29 17.31 33.07
N ASN A 292 25.27 17.46 33.96
CA ASN A 292 25.18 18.48 34.99
C ASN A 292 25.01 19.82 34.27
N LYS A 293 23.87 20.49 34.52
CA LYS A 293 23.59 21.84 34.06
C LYS A 293 24.68 22.77 34.60
N ARG A 294 25.66 23.14 33.77
CA ARG A 294 26.32 24.44 33.91
C ARG A 294 25.39 25.46 33.28
N THR A 295 24.77 26.28 34.13
CA THR A 295 24.10 27.52 33.76
C THR A 295 25.12 28.44 33.10
N LEU A 296 25.05 28.55 31.77
CA LEU A 296 25.78 29.57 31.02
C LEU A 296 25.06 30.91 31.20
N GLY A 297 25.83 31.96 31.48
CA GLY A 297 25.34 33.28 31.83
C GLY A 297 24.76 34.05 30.63
N PRO A 298 24.09 35.19 30.89
CA PRO A 298 23.37 35.96 29.87
C PRO A 298 24.24 36.47 28.70
N SER A 299 25.56 36.61 28.88
CA SER A 299 26.47 37.14 27.86
C SER A 299 26.88 36.13 26.78
N GLU A 300 26.72 34.82 27.01
CA GLU A 300 27.06 33.78 26.02
C GLU A 300 25.87 33.41 25.10
N LYS A 301 24.65 33.85 25.45
CA LYS A 301 23.46 33.63 24.60
C LYS A 301 23.48 34.47 23.32
N THR A 302 24.11 35.64 23.34
CA THR A 302 24.15 36.56 22.19
C THR A 302 25.23 36.21 21.16
N SER A 303 26.29 35.49 21.53
CA SER A 303 27.27 34.96 20.57
C SER A 303 26.79 33.67 19.92
N TYR A 304 26.15 32.76 20.66
CA TYR A 304 25.61 31.50 20.13
C TYR A 304 24.43 31.69 19.16
N GLN A 305 23.60 32.72 19.35
CA GLN A 305 22.54 33.05 18.38
C GLN A 305 23.10 33.65 17.08
N ARG A 306 24.20 34.40 17.13
CA ARG A 306 24.83 34.98 15.92
C ARG A 306 25.63 33.98 15.09
N GLU A 307 26.15 32.90 15.68
CA GLU A 307 26.84 31.83 14.93
C GLU A 307 25.89 30.80 14.32
N ASN A 308 24.74 30.53 14.96
CA ASN A 308 23.72 29.62 14.39
C ASN A 308 23.01 30.21 13.17
N ASP A 309 22.78 31.52 13.11
CA ASP A 309 22.14 32.14 11.95
C ASP A 309 23.06 32.19 10.71
N LYS A 310 24.38 32.07 10.88
CA LYS A 310 25.35 32.08 9.78
C LYS A 310 25.67 30.70 9.19
N ASN A 311 25.51 29.61 9.95
CA ASN A 311 25.95 28.27 9.52
C ASN A 311 24.84 27.35 8.96
N VAL A 312 23.55 27.68 9.13
CA VAL A 312 22.43 26.88 8.57
C VAL A 312 22.32 27.00 7.04
N ALA A 313 22.99 27.99 6.44
CA ALA A 313 22.97 28.28 5.01
C ALA A 313 23.63 27.22 4.10
N SER A 314 24.38 26.27 4.66
CA SER A 314 25.17 25.29 3.91
C SER A 314 24.82 23.82 4.22
N LEU A 315 23.79 23.59 5.04
CA LEU A 315 23.34 22.22 5.31
C LEU A 315 22.66 21.66 4.07
N SER A 316 23.23 20.57 3.54
CA SER A 316 22.60 19.79 2.47
C SER A 316 21.20 19.35 2.91
N ALA A 317 20.27 19.15 1.98
CA ALA A 317 18.93 18.62 2.30
C ALA A 317 18.97 17.28 3.06
N GLU A 318 20.13 16.62 3.09
CA GLU A 318 20.39 15.34 3.72
C GLU A 318 20.59 15.42 5.26
N ASP A 319 20.93 16.59 5.80
CA ASP A 319 21.25 16.78 7.24
C ASP A 319 20.08 17.34 8.08
N LEU A 320 18.91 17.51 7.47
CA LEU A 320 17.73 18.06 8.14
C LEU A 320 17.01 17.00 8.95
N ASP A 321 16.58 17.37 10.17
CA ASP A 321 15.68 16.55 10.97
C ASP A 321 14.28 16.43 10.34
N ASP A 322 13.48 15.50 10.85
CA ASP A 322 12.19 15.13 10.28
C ASP A 322 11.16 16.24 10.38
N ASP A 323 11.21 16.96 11.49
CA ASP A 323 10.33 18.09 11.72
C ASP A 323 10.62 19.18 10.70
N GLU A 324 11.90 19.42 10.38
CA GLU A 324 12.30 20.38 9.36
C GLU A 324 11.91 19.94 7.96
N LYS A 325 12.05 18.65 7.62
CA LYS A 325 11.56 18.13 6.32
C LYS A 325 10.05 18.28 6.19
N GLN A 326 9.30 17.95 7.24
CA GLN A 326 7.86 18.15 7.27
C GLN A 326 7.49 19.63 7.16
N ARG A 327 8.17 20.52 7.87
CA ARG A 327 7.97 21.98 7.76
C ARG A 327 8.24 22.49 6.35
N ARG A 328 9.29 21.98 5.69
CA ARG A 328 9.62 22.32 4.29
C ARG A 328 8.56 21.83 3.30
N PHE A 329 8.02 20.62 3.48
CA PHE A 329 6.90 20.13 2.67
C PHE A 329 5.64 20.97 2.89
N LEU A 330 5.29 21.29 4.15
CA LEU A 330 4.18 22.19 4.47
C LEU A 330 4.36 23.58 3.85
N ALA A 331 5.59 24.11 3.81
CA ALA A 331 5.89 25.39 3.15
C ALA A 331 5.63 25.32 1.64
N TRP A 332 6.03 24.24 0.99
CA TRP A 332 5.72 24.01 -0.43
C TRP A 332 4.23 23.85 -0.67
N GLN A 333 3.52 23.10 0.18
CA GLN A 333 2.09 22.89 0.06
C GLN A 333 1.30 24.21 0.26
N GLU A 334 1.68 25.03 1.24
CA GLU A 334 1.09 26.37 1.44
C GLU A 334 1.33 27.29 0.23
N LEU A 335 2.54 27.26 -0.36
CA LEU A 335 2.83 27.97 -1.60
C LEU A 335 1.96 27.49 -2.76
N ALA A 336 1.82 26.16 -2.92
CA ALA A 336 1.02 25.54 -3.96
C ALA A 336 -0.45 25.99 -3.88
N TYR A 337 -1.05 25.94 -2.69
CA TYR A 337 -2.44 26.37 -2.50
C TYR A 337 -2.63 27.88 -2.65
N TYR A 338 -1.65 28.69 -2.23
CA TYR A 338 -1.69 30.13 -2.47
C TYR A 338 -1.70 30.44 -3.97
N LEU A 339 -0.75 29.89 -4.73
CA LEU A 339 -0.64 30.12 -6.17
C LEU A 339 -1.84 29.56 -6.94
N PHE A 340 -2.39 28.43 -6.50
CA PHE A 340 -3.62 27.89 -7.06
C PHE A 340 -4.82 28.82 -6.85
N GLY A 341 -4.97 29.35 -5.63
CA GLY A 341 -5.98 30.38 -5.32
C GLY A 341 -5.80 31.63 -6.18
N TYR A 342 -4.56 32.07 -6.36
CA TYR A 342 -4.20 33.21 -7.19
C TYR A 342 -4.57 33.01 -8.66
N VAL A 343 -4.24 31.84 -9.25
CA VAL A 343 -4.61 31.49 -10.63
C VAL A 343 -6.12 31.48 -10.82
N LYS A 344 -6.87 30.87 -9.90
CA LYS A 344 -8.35 30.85 -9.97
C LYS A 344 -8.94 32.26 -9.92
N TYR A 345 -8.46 33.08 -9.01
CA TYR A 345 -8.89 34.47 -8.88
C TYR A 345 -8.60 35.27 -10.14
N TRP A 346 -7.40 35.11 -10.72
CA TRP A 346 -7.01 35.80 -11.94
C TRP A 346 -7.87 35.40 -13.14
N ILE A 347 -8.06 34.10 -13.36
CA ILE A 347 -8.93 33.59 -14.43
C ILE A 347 -10.33 34.20 -14.30
N LYS A 348 -10.87 34.25 -13.07
CA LYS A 348 -12.18 34.86 -12.80
C LYS A 348 -12.23 36.35 -13.19
N ILE A 349 -11.21 37.15 -12.84
CA ILE A 349 -11.16 38.57 -13.22
C ILE A 349 -11.14 38.73 -14.74
N GLN A 350 -10.31 37.98 -15.46
CA GLN A 350 -10.21 38.10 -16.92
C GLN A 350 -11.54 37.77 -17.60
N ILE A 351 -12.28 36.79 -17.08
CA ILE A 351 -13.63 36.45 -17.56
C ILE A 351 -14.64 37.56 -17.23
N GLN A 352 -14.58 38.14 -16.04
CA GLN A 352 -15.42 39.30 -15.67
C GLN A 352 -15.17 40.49 -16.60
N ASN A 353 -13.92 40.64 -17.07
CA ASN A 353 -13.52 41.61 -18.09
C ASN A 353 -13.86 41.16 -19.53
N LYS A 354 -14.80 40.24 -19.68
CA LYS A 354 -15.34 39.72 -20.96
C LYS A 354 -14.32 39.06 -21.89
N LYS A 355 -13.14 38.67 -21.40
CA LYS A 355 -12.19 37.89 -22.21
C LYS A 355 -12.70 36.46 -22.42
N LYS A 356 -12.51 35.93 -23.63
CA LYS A 356 -12.76 34.51 -23.92
C LYS A 356 -11.68 33.64 -23.30
N SER A 357 -11.95 32.34 -23.12
CA SER A 357 -10.96 31.40 -22.57
C SER A 357 -9.64 31.39 -23.35
N SER A 358 -9.72 31.53 -24.68
CA SER A 358 -8.56 31.61 -25.58
C SER A 358 -7.73 32.89 -25.45
N GLU A 359 -8.21 33.88 -24.72
CA GLU A 359 -7.58 35.22 -24.57
C GLU A 359 -7.05 35.44 -23.15
N ILE A 360 -7.11 34.42 -22.29
CA ILE A 360 -6.62 34.50 -20.91
C ILE A 360 -5.08 34.55 -20.92
N GLU A 361 -4.53 35.59 -20.31
CA GLU A 361 -3.09 35.81 -20.20
C GLU A 361 -2.57 35.30 -18.86
N PHE A 362 -1.59 34.39 -18.90
CA PHE A 362 -1.00 33.75 -17.71
C PHE A 362 0.33 34.34 -17.25
N ALA A 363 1.02 35.14 -18.08
CA ALA A 363 2.34 35.66 -17.76
C ALA A 363 2.31 36.97 -16.95
N LYS A 364 1.46 37.92 -17.34
CA LYS A 364 1.26 39.21 -16.64
C LYS A 364 0.92 39.09 -15.14
N PRO A 365 0.15 38.10 -14.65
CA PRO A 365 -0.14 37.93 -13.22
C PRO A 365 1.08 37.52 -12.41
N LEU A 366 1.93 36.66 -12.98
CA LEU A 366 3.16 36.20 -12.34
C LEU A 366 4.13 37.37 -12.17
N TYR A 367 4.18 38.26 -13.17
CA TYR A 367 4.92 39.52 -13.09
C TYR A 367 4.33 40.50 -12.05
N ASN A 368 3.00 40.53 -11.91
CA ASN A 368 2.30 41.41 -10.96
C ASN A 368 2.34 40.92 -9.49
N LEU A 369 2.97 39.78 -9.22
CA LEU A 369 3.46 39.44 -7.88
C LEU A 369 4.67 40.35 -7.60
N SER A 370 4.41 41.62 -7.30
CA SER A 370 5.43 42.60 -6.94
C SER A 370 6.32 42.08 -5.81
N THR A 371 7.56 42.57 -5.72
CA THR A 371 8.50 42.28 -4.62
C THR A 371 7.84 42.45 -3.25
N SER A 372 7.01 43.49 -3.08
CA SER A 372 6.24 43.72 -1.85
C SER A 372 5.18 42.65 -1.53
N LYS A 373 4.54 42.05 -2.54
CA LYS A 373 3.61 40.92 -2.35
C LYS A 373 4.36 39.61 -2.09
N MET A 374 5.55 39.46 -2.66
CA MET A 374 6.41 38.30 -2.40
C MET A 374 6.93 38.30 -0.97
N ASP A 375 7.36 39.45 -0.43
CA ASP A 375 7.78 39.55 0.97
C ASP A 375 6.63 39.19 1.93
N GLY A 376 5.41 39.70 1.65
CA GLY A 376 4.22 39.34 2.43
C GLY A 376 3.84 37.87 2.32
N LEU A 377 4.04 37.24 1.16
CA LEU A 377 3.82 35.80 0.96
C LEU A 377 4.85 34.96 1.72
N ILE A 378 6.13 35.30 1.61
CA ILE A 378 7.23 34.65 2.32
C ILE A 378 6.97 34.72 3.83
N GLU A 379 6.61 35.90 4.34
CA GLU A 379 6.30 36.12 5.75
C GLU A 379 5.08 35.29 6.19
N ARG A 380 4.04 35.21 5.35
CA ARG A 380 2.86 34.38 5.63
C ARG A 380 3.19 32.89 5.70
N ILE A 381 3.95 32.37 4.74
CA ILE A 381 4.33 30.95 4.69
C ILE A 381 5.24 30.62 5.87
N PHE A 382 6.23 31.47 6.13
CA PHE A 382 7.12 31.38 7.30
C PHE A 382 6.31 31.30 8.60
N ASN A 383 5.37 32.22 8.81
CA ASN A 383 4.60 32.27 10.05
C ASN A 383 3.69 31.06 10.26
N ARG A 384 3.12 30.48 9.19
CA ARG A 384 2.25 29.30 9.25
C ARG A 384 3.02 28.00 9.47
N THR A 385 4.14 27.85 8.79
CA THR A 385 4.87 26.57 8.74
C THR A 385 6.03 26.50 9.72
N LYS A 386 6.46 27.66 10.23
CA LYS A 386 7.67 27.81 11.05
C LYS A 386 8.94 27.28 10.37
N CYS A 387 8.91 27.13 9.05
CA CYS A 387 10.06 26.72 8.24
C CYS A 387 11.09 27.87 8.17
N ASN A 388 12.35 27.57 7.89
CA ASN A 388 13.39 28.61 7.76
C ASN A 388 13.01 29.68 6.71
N LYS A 389 13.04 30.96 7.08
CA LYS A 389 12.61 32.07 6.20
C LYS A 389 13.41 32.18 4.91
N ARG A 390 14.72 31.90 4.96
CA ARG A 390 15.59 31.86 3.77
C ARG A 390 15.18 30.73 2.83
N TYR A 391 14.94 29.53 3.37
CA TYR A 391 14.42 28.41 2.57
C TYR A 391 13.08 28.76 1.91
N VAL A 392 12.15 29.37 2.65
CA VAL A 392 10.85 29.80 2.10
C VAL A 392 11.03 30.81 0.97
N SER A 393 11.97 31.75 1.12
CA SER A 393 12.34 32.69 0.08
C SER A 393 12.86 31.97 -1.17
N ASP A 394 13.87 31.11 -1.02
CA ASP A 394 14.48 30.35 -2.11
C ASP A 394 13.43 29.46 -2.82
N LEU A 395 12.53 28.84 -2.05
CA LEU A 395 11.42 28.05 -2.54
C LEU A 395 10.44 28.87 -3.40
N VAL A 396 10.05 30.06 -2.94
CA VAL A 396 9.15 30.95 -3.69
C VAL A 396 9.79 31.38 -5.00
N TYR A 397 11.03 31.89 -4.96
CA TYR A 397 11.72 32.37 -6.15
C TYR A 397 12.00 31.25 -7.15
N SER A 398 12.52 30.11 -6.70
CA SER A 398 12.78 28.97 -7.59
C SER A 398 11.50 28.38 -8.19
N THR A 399 10.38 28.37 -7.46
CA THR A 399 9.09 27.92 -8.00
C THR A 399 8.57 28.86 -9.08
N LEU A 400 8.70 30.18 -8.89
CA LEU A 400 8.29 31.18 -9.88
C LEU A 400 9.13 31.07 -11.16
N ASP A 401 10.43 30.85 -11.03
CA ASP A 401 11.34 30.62 -12.15
C ASP A 401 10.92 29.36 -12.95
N ARG A 402 10.70 28.23 -12.26
CA ARG A 402 10.20 26.98 -12.88
C ARG A 402 8.86 27.17 -13.60
N ILE A 403 7.94 27.96 -13.04
CA ILE A 403 6.66 28.29 -13.69
C ILE A 403 6.91 29.03 -15.01
N GLN A 404 7.83 29.98 -15.03
CA GLN A 404 8.16 30.75 -16.24
C GLN A 404 8.76 29.86 -17.32
N VAL A 405 9.71 28.99 -16.95
CA VAL A 405 10.29 28.00 -17.87
C VAL A 405 9.20 27.12 -18.48
N ALA A 406 8.34 26.52 -17.66
CA ALA A 406 7.24 25.66 -18.13
C ALA A 406 6.27 26.37 -19.08
N LEU A 407 5.94 27.63 -18.77
CA LEU A 407 5.07 28.45 -19.63
C LEU A 407 5.75 28.82 -20.95
N SER A 408 7.05 29.11 -20.94
CA SER A 408 7.81 29.47 -22.13
C SER A 408 7.88 28.32 -23.13
N GLU A 409 8.08 27.09 -22.65
CA GLU A 409 8.10 25.88 -23.49
C GLU A 409 6.73 25.51 -24.05
N THR A 410 5.66 25.84 -23.32
CA THR A 410 4.28 25.54 -23.77
C THR A 410 3.74 26.57 -24.78
N ARG A 411 4.34 27.77 -24.85
CA ARG A 411 3.79 28.90 -25.61
C ARG A 411 4.21 28.85 -27.10
N PRO A 412 3.29 29.03 -28.04
CA PRO A 412 3.64 29.20 -29.46
C PRO A 412 4.59 30.38 -29.69
N LYS A 413 5.65 30.18 -30.48
CA LYS A 413 6.66 31.21 -30.83
C LYS A 413 6.08 32.48 -31.49
N THR A 414 4.84 32.41 -32.00
CA THR A 414 4.13 33.49 -32.69
C THR A 414 3.39 34.46 -31.77
N LEU A 415 3.31 34.18 -30.46
CA LEU A 415 2.72 35.10 -29.48
C LEU A 415 3.81 36.03 -28.93
N PRO A 416 3.51 37.33 -28.70
CA PRO A 416 4.52 38.31 -28.26
C PRO A 416 5.23 37.85 -27.00
N ALA A 417 6.56 37.97 -26.95
CA ALA A 417 7.39 37.53 -25.83
C ALA A 417 6.78 37.94 -24.48
N VAL A 418 6.91 37.09 -23.46
CA VAL A 418 6.63 37.52 -22.10
C VAL A 418 7.56 38.72 -21.87
N ALA A 419 7.02 39.91 -21.63
CA ALA A 419 7.81 41.14 -21.50
C ALA A 419 9.01 40.89 -20.58
N GLU A 420 10.22 41.26 -21.02
CA GLU A 420 11.53 41.01 -20.38
C GLU A 420 11.42 40.83 -18.86
N ILE A 421 11.25 39.58 -18.42
CA ILE A 421 11.28 39.24 -17.00
C ILE A 421 12.73 38.88 -16.69
N LEU A 422 13.29 39.50 -15.65
CA LEU A 422 14.57 39.14 -15.07
C LEU A 422 14.58 37.62 -14.78
N LEU A 423 15.18 36.84 -15.67
CA LEU A 423 15.63 35.48 -15.38
C LEU A 423 16.64 35.60 -14.25
N ILE A 424 16.26 35.16 -13.05
CA ILE A 424 17.12 35.33 -11.86
C ILE A 424 18.37 34.42 -11.94
N SER A 425 18.38 33.40 -12.80
CA SER A 425 19.61 32.65 -13.13
C SER A 425 19.37 31.70 -14.32
N GLY A 426 20.01 31.97 -15.45
CA GLY A 426 19.74 31.33 -16.74
C GLY A 426 20.47 30.02 -17.08
N ASP A 427 20.92 29.20 -16.11
CA ASP A 427 21.69 27.98 -16.44
C ASP A 427 21.46 26.79 -15.48
N GLY A 428 20.33 26.75 -14.78
CA GLY A 428 19.97 25.62 -13.91
C GLY A 428 19.40 24.43 -14.70
N PRO A 429 19.66 23.17 -14.30
CA PRO A 429 19.00 22.01 -14.89
C PRO A 429 17.47 22.15 -14.78
N ARG A 430 16.76 21.79 -15.86
CA ARG A 430 15.29 21.66 -15.89
C ARG A 430 14.88 20.89 -14.64
N ASN A 431 13.97 21.47 -13.85
CA ASN A 431 13.54 20.90 -12.58
C ASN A 431 12.07 21.25 -12.33
N TYR A 432 11.19 20.69 -13.14
CA TYR A 432 9.75 20.89 -13.00
C TYR A 432 9.24 20.38 -11.65
N CYS A 433 8.26 21.11 -11.10
CA CYS A 433 7.46 20.71 -9.95
C CYS A 433 5.96 20.75 -10.30
N ALA A 434 5.10 20.16 -9.47
CA ALA A 434 3.66 20.15 -9.73
C ALA A 434 3.05 21.57 -9.83
N ILE A 435 3.60 22.57 -9.14
CA ILE A 435 3.15 23.96 -9.25
C ILE A 435 3.45 24.49 -10.66
N SER A 436 4.69 24.33 -11.15
CA SER A 436 5.05 24.75 -12.52
C SER A 436 4.21 24.05 -13.59
N LEU A 437 3.98 22.74 -13.41
CA LEU A 437 3.14 21.95 -14.30
C LEU A 437 1.68 22.42 -14.32
N MET A 438 1.13 22.83 -13.16
CA MET A 438 -0.23 23.35 -13.05
C MET A 438 -0.46 24.57 -13.95
N PHE A 439 0.48 25.53 -13.94
CA PHE A 439 0.36 26.74 -14.75
C PHE A 439 0.43 26.43 -16.24
N ALA A 440 1.41 25.63 -16.66
CA ALA A 440 1.59 25.23 -18.05
C ALA A 440 0.37 24.44 -18.56
N PHE A 441 -0.14 23.50 -17.74
CA PHE A 441 -1.32 22.72 -18.07
C PHE A 441 -2.60 23.57 -18.11
N ALA A 442 -2.75 24.53 -17.19
CA ALA A 442 -3.88 25.46 -17.19
C ALA A 442 -3.91 26.33 -18.45
N TYR A 443 -2.74 26.84 -18.86
CA TYR A 443 -2.58 27.57 -20.11
C TYR A 443 -2.96 26.70 -21.31
N ASN A 444 -2.44 25.48 -21.39
CA ASN A 444 -2.77 24.56 -22.49
C ASN A 444 -4.28 24.26 -22.56
N GLU A 445 -4.92 23.95 -21.44
CA GLU A 445 -6.35 23.62 -21.43
C GLU A 445 -7.25 24.81 -21.79
N LEU A 446 -6.93 26.02 -21.32
CA LEU A 446 -7.76 27.20 -21.56
C LEU A 446 -7.47 27.89 -22.89
N VAL A 447 -6.19 28.05 -23.24
CA VAL A 447 -5.75 28.87 -24.37
C VAL A 447 -5.57 28.02 -25.62
N VAL A 448 -4.81 26.94 -25.53
CA VAL A 448 -4.47 26.10 -26.69
C VAL A 448 -5.65 25.21 -27.08
N ARG A 449 -6.24 24.50 -26.11
CA ARG A 449 -7.38 23.59 -26.33
C ARG A 449 -8.74 24.29 -26.27
N LYS A 450 -8.77 25.56 -25.84
CA LYS A 450 -9.97 26.41 -25.78
C LYS A 450 -11.12 25.79 -24.97
N ASN A 451 -10.81 24.99 -23.94
CA ASN A 451 -11.83 24.40 -23.09
C ASN A 451 -12.60 25.47 -22.32
N LYS A 452 -13.86 25.17 -21.97
CA LYS A 452 -14.64 26.01 -21.07
C LYS A 452 -13.92 26.12 -19.73
N VAL A 453 -14.01 27.29 -19.11
CA VAL A 453 -13.33 27.59 -17.84
C VAL A 453 -13.68 26.59 -16.75
N ASN A 454 -14.96 26.27 -16.59
CA ASN A 454 -15.41 25.30 -15.59
C ASN A 454 -14.78 23.91 -15.82
N THR A 455 -14.65 23.50 -17.08
CA THR A 455 -14.02 22.23 -17.45
C THR A 455 -12.53 22.24 -17.11
N ALA A 456 -11.79 23.28 -17.50
CA ALA A 456 -10.37 23.41 -17.21
C ALA A 456 -10.11 23.49 -15.69
N LEU A 457 -10.84 24.33 -14.97
CA LEU A 457 -10.73 24.44 -13.51
C LEU A 457 -11.08 23.14 -12.80
N SER A 458 -12.10 22.40 -13.26
CA SER A 458 -12.44 21.10 -12.69
C SER A 458 -11.28 20.11 -12.81
N LYS A 459 -10.60 20.05 -13.98
CA LYS A 459 -9.39 19.24 -14.16
C LYS A 459 -8.26 19.68 -13.23
N ILE A 460 -7.98 20.98 -13.17
CA ILE A 460 -6.89 21.51 -12.34
C ILE A 460 -7.16 21.24 -10.84
N ILE A 461 -8.38 21.48 -10.36
CA ILE A 461 -8.79 21.17 -8.98
C ILE A 461 -8.56 19.68 -8.69
N SER A 462 -9.00 18.81 -9.60
CA SER A 462 -8.96 17.37 -9.40
C SER A 462 -7.55 16.78 -9.40
N LEU A 463 -6.67 17.27 -10.27
CA LEU A 463 -5.32 16.72 -10.45
C LEU A 463 -4.29 17.35 -9.51
N PHE A 464 -4.39 18.65 -9.25
CA PHE A 464 -3.39 19.37 -8.47
C PHE A 464 -3.82 19.50 -7.02
N SER A 465 -4.89 20.26 -6.78
CA SER A 465 -5.35 20.60 -5.42
C SER A 465 -5.84 19.41 -4.59
N LYS A 466 -6.31 18.33 -5.22
CA LYS A 466 -6.79 17.11 -4.55
C LYS A 466 -5.84 15.93 -4.71
N SER A 467 -4.68 16.12 -5.34
CA SER A 467 -3.73 15.02 -5.58
C SER A 467 -2.29 15.48 -5.54
N LEU A 468 -1.76 16.09 -6.62
CA LEU A 468 -0.32 16.38 -6.70
C LEU A 468 0.20 17.26 -5.56
N PHE A 469 -0.58 18.21 -5.05
CA PHE A 469 -0.14 19.06 -3.93
C PHE A 469 -0.08 18.34 -2.57
N ASP A 470 -0.73 17.19 -2.46
CA ASP A 470 -0.71 16.36 -1.26
C ASP A 470 0.33 15.23 -1.36
N TYR A 471 1.07 15.16 -2.48
CA TYR A 471 2.07 14.14 -2.73
C TYR A 471 3.46 14.74 -2.68
N GLU A 472 4.21 14.48 -1.59
CA GLU A 472 5.55 15.03 -1.35
C GLU A 472 6.53 14.89 -2.53
N PRO A 473 6.60 13.73 -3.25
CA PRO A 473 7.44 13.60 -4.44
C PRO A 473 7.08 14.56 -5.59
N ALA A 474 5.91 15.20 -5.58
CA ALA A 474 5.52 16.16 -6.60
C ALA A 474 6.26 17.51 -6.49
N TYR A 475 7.12 17.68 -5.49
CA TYR A 475 8.10 18.76 -5.41
C TYR A 475 9.13 18.71 -6.54
N ASN A 476 9.55 17.50 -6.94
CA ASN A 476 10.39 17.29 -8.12
C ASN A 476 9.77 16.19 -9.00
N ILE A 477 9.00 16.60 -10.01
CA ILE A 477 8.27 15.65 -10.83
C ILE A 477 9.15 14.97 -11.88
N GLU A 478 10.30 15.53 -12.22
CA GLU A 478 11.22 14.94 -13.19
C GLU A 478 11.89 13.67 -12.64
N ASP A 479 12.14 13.63 -11.34
CA ASP A 479 12.71 12.47 -10.62
C ASP A 479 11.68 11.35 -10.38
N TRP A 480 10.53 11.40 -11.04
CA TRP A 480 9.55 10.33 -10.93
C TRP A 480 10.00 9.15 -11.75
N ASP A 481 9.98 7.98 -11.13
CA ASP A 481 10.09 6.71 -11.82
C ASP A 481 8.71 6.00 -11.90
N GLU A 482 8.71 4.77 -12.41
CA GLU A 482 7.49 3.98 -12.54
C GLU A 482 6.86 3.63 -11.19
N GLU A 483 7.65 3.60 -10.11
CA GLU A 483 7.13 3.38 -8.77
C GLU A 483 6.45 4.65 -8.24
N ASP A 484 7.06 5.83 -8.37
CA ASP A 484 6.41 7.10 -8.01
C ASP A 484 5.08 7.27 -8.77
N ALA A 485 5.07 6.93 -10.06
CA ALA A 485 3.87 6.90 -10.88
C ALA A 485 2.80 5.95 -10.31
N SER A 486 3.20 4.72 -9.96
CA SER A 486 2.31 3.70 -9.40
C SER A 486 1.76 4.11 -8.03
N LEU A 487 2.62 4.62 -7.14
CA LEU A 487 2.26 5.11 -5.81
C LEU A 487 1.30 6.29 -5.91
N PHE A 488 1.61 7.30 -6.74
CA PHE A 488 0.73 8.44 -6.95
C PHE A 488 -0.65 7.99 -7.43
N ILE A 489 -0.72 7.08 -8.40
CA ILE A 489 -1.99 6.60 -8.94
C ILE A 489 -2.81 5.85 -7.88
N HIS A 490 -2.17 4.94 -7.15
CA HIS A 490 -2.87 4.02 -6.25
C HIS A 490 -3.16 4.61 -4.86
N GLU A 491 -2.29 5.49 -4.35
CA GLU A 491 -2.41 6.04 -2.99
C GLU A 491 -3.04 7.44 -2.96
N VAL A 492 -2.95 8.21 -4.05
CA VAL A 492 -3.35 9.64 -4.05
C VAL A 492 -4.41 9.96 -5.08
N LEU A 493 -4.21 9.55 -6.34
CA LEU A 493 -5.12 9.88 -7.44
C LEU A 493 -6.42 9.08 -7.36
N LEU A 494 -6.35 7.79 -7.02
CA LEU A 494 -7.52 6.98 -6.72
C LEU A 494 -7.99 7.25 -5.30
N ASN A 495 -9.29 7.45 -5.14
CA ASN A 495 -9.90 7.50 -3.81
C ASN A 495 -10.99 6.41 -3.73
N PRO A 496 -10.86 5.43 -2.82
CA PRO A 496 -11.80 4.31 -2.71
C PRO A 496 -13.20 4.76 -2.27
N ASP A 497 -13.34 5.91 -1.60
CA ASP A 497 -14.62 6.47 -1.17
C ASP A 497 -15.40 7.13 -2.31
N LEU A 498 -14.77 7.35 -3.48
CA LEU A 498 -15.42 7.95 -4.64
C LEU A 498 -16.02 6.90 -5.57
N ALA A 499 -17.17 7.25 -6.17
CA ALA A 499 -17.80 6.43 -7.21
C ALA A 499 -16.83 6.11 -8.36
N SER A 500 -16.94 4.90 -8.91
CA SER A 500 -16.10 4.38 -10.01
C SER A 500 -16.02 5.33 -11.22
N ALA A 501 -17.14 5.95 -11.59
CA ALA A 501 -17.19 6.94 -12.68
C ALA A 501 -16.33 8.18 -12.38
N THR A 502 -16.31 8.64 -11.13
CA THR A 502 -15.47 9.76 -10.69
C THR A 502 -13.99 9.39 -10.75
N ASN A 503 -13.60 8.21 -10.28
CA ASN A 503 -12.22 7.73 -10.38
C ASN A 503 -11.78 7.55 -11.84
N LYS A 504 -12.65 7.01 -12.72
CA LYS A 504 -12.39 6.91 -14.16
C LYS A 504 -12.16 8.30 -14.79
N ASN A 505 -12.98 9.28 -14.42
CA ASN A 505 -12.80 10.66 -14.87
C ASN A 505 -11.45 11.23 -14.40
N ARG A 506 -11.06 11.04 -13.12
CA ARG A 506 -9.76 11.49 -12.60
C ARG A 506 -8.59 10.89 -13.39
N LEU A 507 -8.66 9.60 -13.74
CA LEU A 507 -7.62 8.91 -14.52
C LEU A 507 -7.58 9.35 -15.97
N SER A 508 -8.72 9.64 -16.59
CA SER A 508 -8.79 10.24 -17.93
C SER A 508 -8.19 11.65 -17.94
N GLN A 509 -8.46 12.45 -16.90
CA GLN A 509 -7.84 13.76 -16.73
C GLN A 509 -6.33 13.64 -16.52
N PHE A 510 -5.87 12.66 -15.75
CA PHE A 510 -4.45 12.43 -15.54
C PHE A 510 -3.76 11.94 -16.82
N SER A 511 -4.37 11.04 -17.61
CA SER A 511 -3.87 10.65 -18.93
C SER A 511 -3.73 11.87 -19.87
N THR A 512 -4.66 12.83 -19.77
CA THR A 512 -4.56 14.10 -20.48
C THR A 512 -3.36 14.93 -20.03
N LEU A 513 -3.07 14.97 -18.74
CA LEU A 513 -1.88 15.62 -18.19
C LEU A 513 -0.60 14.93 -18.66
N LEU A 514 -0.51 13.61 -18.59
CA LEU A 514 0.63 12.83 -19.08
C LEU A 514 0.92 13.10 -20.55
N GLY A 515 -0.11 13.07 -21.38
CA GLY A 515 0.01 13.36 -22.81
C GLY A 515 0.40 14.82 -23.10
N PHE A 516 0.09 15.75 -22.20
CA PHE A 516 0.59 17.12 -22.27
C PHE A 516 2.07 17.17 -21.88
N SER A 517 2.42 16.65 -20.69
CA SER A 517 3.77 16.65 -20.14
C SER A 517 4.81 16.10 -21.12
N ARG A 518 4.55 14.93 -21.72
CA ARG A 518 5.46 14.30 -22.68
C ARG A 518 5.63 15.09 -23.98
N ARG A 519 4.54 15.65 -24.52
CA ARG A 519 4.57 16.32 -25.83
C ARG A 519 5.08 17.76 -25.75
N ASN A 520 4.83 18.44 -24.64
CA ASN A 520 5.04 19.88 -24.53
C ASN A 520 6.23 20.23 -23.63
N LEU A 521 6.59 19.38 -22.67
CA LEU A 521 7.65 19.66 -21.69
C LEU A 521 8.76 18.60 -21.70
N ASP A 522 8.64 17.57 -22.55
CA ASP A 522 9.64 16.50 -22.69
C ASP A 522 9.94 15.73 -21.38
N ILE A 523 8.99 15.74 -20.43
CA ILE A 523 9.12 15.00 -19.16
C ILE A 523 8.34 13.70 -19.21
N TRP A 524 8.82 12.71 -18.45
CA TRP A 524 8.20 11.38 -18.30
C TRP A 524 8.15 10.54 -19.58
N ASN A 525 9.05 10.77 -20.53
CA ASN A 525 9.14 9.96 -21.74
C ASN A 525 9.52 8.51 -21.42
N ASP A 526 10.44 8.33 -20.46
CA ASP A 526 10.98 7.02 -20.07
C ASP A 526 10.24 6.38 -18.88
N VAL A 527 9.20 7.04 -18.37
CA VAL A 527 8.44 6.56 -17.22
C VAL A 527 7.15 5.91 -17.71
N HIS A 528 6.98 4.61 -17.52
CA HIS A 528 5.70 3.97 -17.76
C HIS A 528 4.67 4.35 -16.68
N PHE A 529 3.59 5.00 -17.10
CA PHE A 529 2.43 5.22 -16.24
C PHE A 529 1.39 4.14 -16.55
N PRO A 530 0.88 3.43 -15.53
CA PRO A 530 -0.14 2.42 -15.70
C PRO A 530 -1.51 3.08 -15.95
N VAL A 531 -1.64 3.94 -16.96
CA VAL A 531 -2.90 4.63 -17.30
C VAL A 531 -3.08 4.68 -18.82
N SER A 532 -4.12 4.01 -19.31
CA SER A 532 -4.53 4.06 -20.71
C SER A 532 -5.11 5.43 -21.09
N ARG A 533 -5.15 5.70 -22.41
CA ARG A 533 -5.81 6.90 -22.97
C ARG A 533 -7.31 6.98 -22.64
N SER A 534 -7.98 5.84 -22.42
CA SER A 534 -9.39 5.78 -22.03
C SER A 534 -9.61 6.06 -20.54
N GLY A 535 -8.54 6.39 -19.79
CA GLY A 535 -8.58 6.50 -18.36
C GLY A 535 -8.92 5.14 -17.75
N GLN A 536 -8.26 4.08 -18.18
CA GLN A 536 -8.17 2.80 -17.48
C GLN A 536 -6.77 2.68 -16.88
N ILE A 537 -6.56 1.87 -15.84
CA ILE A 537 -5.19 1.57 -15.42
C ILE A 537 -4.76 0.42 -16.34
N THR A 538 -3.47 0.35 -16.67
CA THR A 538 -2.90 -0.77 -17.42
C THR A 538 -2.04 -1.54 -16.44
N THR A 539 -2.08 -2.88 -16.48
CA THR A 539 -1.18 -3.69 -15.64
C THR A 539 0.24 -3.26 -15.95
N THR A 540 1.05 -3.04 -14.92
CA THR A 540 2.49 -2.96 -15.14
C THR A 540 2.90 -4.26 -15.83
N ASN A 541 3.69 -4.20 -16.90
CA ASN A 541 4.09 -5.37 -17.68
C ASN A 541 4.97 -6.37 -16.89
N ARG A 542 5.19 -6.13 -15.60
CA ARG A 542 6.08 -6.90 -14.70
C ARG A 542 5.38 -8.15 -14.15
N ASN A 543 4.75 -8.94 -15.02
CA ASN A 543 4.03 -10.16 -14.64
C ASN A 543 4.96 -11.38 -14.46
N GLN A 544 6.25 -11.24 -14.75
CA GLN A 544 7.25 -12.32 -14.73
C GLN A 544 8.33 -12.01 -13.69
N VAL A 545 7.94 -11.97 -12.42
CA VAL A 545 8.91 -11.92 -11.32
C VAL A 545 9.77 -13.17 -11.29
N LEU A 546 11.02 -13.02 -10.86
CA LEU A 546 11.97 -14.13 -10.82
C LEU A 546 11.77 -14.98 -9.57
N GLY A 547 11.64 -16.28 -9.76
CA GLY A 547 11.86 -17.28 -8.71
C GLY A 547 13.29 -17.23 -8.14
N GLN A 548 13.54 -17.82 -6.98
CA GLN A 548 14.93 -17.93 -6.47
C GLN A 548 15.80 -18.74 -7.42
N GLN A 549 15.28 -19.83 -7.99
CA GLN A 549 15.99 -20.64 -8.97
C GLN A 549 16.32 -19.81 -10.23
N GLU A 550 15.35 -19.05 -10.73
CA GLU A 550 15.51 -18.22 -11.92
C GLU A 550 16.49 -17.07 -11.69
N PHE A 551 16.50 -16.49 -10.48
CA PHE A 551 17.48 -15.49 -10.08
C PHE A 551 18.90 -16.07 -10.06
N ASN A 552 19.09 -17.28 -9.51
CA ASN A 552 20.40 -17.94 -9.53
C ASN A 552 20.87 -18.21 -10.97
N LEU A 553 19.99 -18.73 -11.84
CA LEU A 553 20.29 -18.93 -13.26
C LEU A 553 20.63 -17.62 -13.97
N PHE A 554 19.94 -16.54 -13.64
CA PHE A 554 20.24 -15.19 -14.14
C PHE A 554 21.64 -14.75 -13.73
N ILE A 555 22.03 -14.88 -12.45
CA ILE A 555 23.37 -14.51 -11.98
C ILE A 555 24.45 -15.35 -12.68
N ASP A 556 24.22 -16.65 -12.86
CA ASP A 556 25.17 -17.53 -13.56
C ASP A 556 25.29 -17.20 -15.05
N ALA A 557 24.19 -16.84 -15.71
CA ALA A 557 24.20 -16.39 -17.10
C ALA A 557 24.91 -15.04 -17.24
N PHE A 558 24.61 -14.10 -16.34
CA PHE A 558 25.24 -12.78 -16.28
C PHE A 558 26.76 -12.90 -16.13
N LYS A 559 27.25 -13.68 -15.17
CA LYS A 559 28.70 -13.90 -14.95
C LYS A 559 29.43 -14.51 -16.15
N ARG A 560 28.73 -15.23 -17.03
CA ARG A 560 29.29 -15.89 -18.22
C ARG A 560 29.13 -15.10 -19.51
N HIS A 561 28.39 -14.00 -19.50
CA HIS A 561 28.03 -13.30 -20.73
C HIS A 561 29.16 -12.36 -21.19
N HIS A 562 29.65 -12.59 -22.41
CA HIS A 562 30.83 -11.90 -22.99
C HIS A 562 30.66 -10.38 -23.17
N SER A 563 29.43 -9.90 -23.40
CA SER A 563 29.15 -8.46 -23.60
C SER A 563 28.96 -7.68 -22.30
N VAL A 564 29.18 -8.27 -21.12
CA VAL A 564 29.12 -7.55 -19.84
C VAL A 564 30.35 -6.66 -19.73
N GLN A 565 30.13 -5.34 -19.68
CA GLN A 565 31.19 -4.33 -19.81
C GLN A 565 31.74 -3.83 -18.47
N SER A 566 31.20 -4.27 -17.33
CA SER A 566 31.46 -3.71 -16.00
C SER A 566 32.16 -4.65 -15.01
N ASP A 567 32.44 -4.14 -13.81
CA ASP A 567 32.85 -4.96 -12.67
C ASP A 567 31.69 -5.88 -12.25
N VAL A 568 31.75 -7.11 -12.75
CA VAL A 568 30.79 -8.20 -12.49
C VAL A 568 30.50 -8.35 -10.99
N THR A 569 31.48 -8.08 -10.13
CA THR A 569 31.33 -8.14 -8.67
C THR A 569 30.30 -7.13 -8.20
N VAL A 570 30.43 -5.86 -8.61
CA VAL A 570 29.54 -4.77 -8.16
C VAL A 570 28.11 -5.01 -8.62
N SER A 571 27.90 -5.33 -9.91
CA SER A 571 26.56 -5.64 -10.42
C SER A 571 25.94 -6.86 -9.74
N THR A 572 26.73 -7.91 -9.47
CA THR A 572 26.25 -9.09 -8.73
C THR A 572 25.78 -8.73 -7.32
N ILE A 573 26.55 -7.91 -6.59
CA ILE A 573 26.17 -7.44 -5.25
C ILE A 573 24.92 -6.56 -5.31
N ILE A 574 24.80 -5.68 -6.32
CA ILE A 574 23.60 -4.86 -6.56
C ILE A 574 22.37 -5.76 -6.73
N PHE A 575 22.44 -6.76 -7.64
CA PHE A 575 21.32 -7.67 -7.88
C PHE A 575 20.93 -8.45 -6.63
N LYS A 576 21.91 -9.00 -5.90
CA LYS A 576 21.68 -9.75 -4.66
C LYS A 576 21.01 -8.91 -3.58
N ILE A 577 21.50 -7.69 -3.34
CA ILE A 577 20.87 -6.80 -2.35
C ILE A 577 19.44 -6.44 -2.78
N LEU A 578 19.20 -6.12 -4.06
CA LEU A 578 17.84 -5.79 -4.52
C LEU A 578 16.88 -6.99 -4.38
N PHE A 579 17.32 -8.19 -4.73
CA PHE A 579 16.51 -9.41 -4.67
C PHE A 579 16.20 -9.87 -3.24
N TYR A 580 17.18 -9.80 -2.32
CA TYR A 580 17.01 -10.31 -0.95
C TYR A 580 16.59 -9.26 0.08
N ALA A 581 16.91 -7.98 -0.15
CA ALA A 581 16.50 -6.89 0.74
C ALA A 581 15.29 -6.11 0.23
N GLY A 582 14.89 -6.30 -1.03
CA GLY A 582 13.75 -5.59 -1.61
C GLY A 582 13.93 -4.08 -1.63
N LEU A 583 15.16 -3.57 -1.75
CA LEU A 583 15.42 -2.13 -1.84
C LEU A 583 14.93 -1.55 -3.16
N ARG A 584 14.59 -0.26 -3.18
CA ARG A 584 14.48 0.50 -4.43
C ARG A 584 15.87 0.73 -5.02
N PRO A 585 16.05 0.77 -6.34
CA PRO A 585 17.32 1.14 -6.96
C PRO A 585 17.85 2.49 -6.45
N GLY A 586 16.97 3.48 -6.27
CA GLY A 586 17.35 4.77 -5.67
C GLY A 586 17.70 4.69 -4.18
N GLU A 587 17.17 3.72 -3.42
CA GLU A 587 17.55 3.49 -2.01
C GLU A 587 18.95 2.88 -1.96
N LEU A 588 19.19 1.87 -2.79
CA LEU A 588 20.49 1.22 -2.94
C LEU A 588 21.57 2.22 -3.33
N ALA A 589 21.29 3.09 -4.30
CA ALA A 589 22.25 4.06 -4.80
C ALA A 589 22.69 5.08 -3.72
N ARG A 590 21.86 5.30 -2.69
CA ARG A 590 22.14 6.24 -1.61
C ARG A 590 22.72 5.59 -0.36
N LEU A 591 22.94 4.27 -0.35
CA LEU A 591 23.51 3.59 0.80
C LEU A 591 24.95 4.04 1.06
N THR A 592 25.22 4.38 2.32
CA THR A 592 26.58 4.65 2.81
C THR A 592 27.05 3.54 3.73
N LEU A 593 28.36 3.45 3.99
CA LEU A 593 28.89 2.49 4.97
C LEU A 593 28.33 2.74 6.38
N GLY A 594 27.91 3.97 6.69
CA GLY A 594 27.26 4.31 7.96
C GLY A 594 25.83 3.77 8.09
N ASP A 595 25.21 3.34 7.00
CA ASP A 595 23.87 2.76 6.96
C ASP A 595 23.88 1.24 7.12
N ILE A 596 25.06 0.62 7.10
CA ILE A 596 25.23 -0.81 7.28
C ILE A 596 25.73 -1.08 8.71
N SER A 597 25.17 -2.11 9.35
CA SER A 597 25.79 -2.71 10.53
C SER A 597 26.03 -4.18 10.21
N ALA A 598 27.29 -4.47 9.90
CA ALA A 598 27.80 -5.78 9.54
C ALA A 598 28.86 -6.14 10.56
N HIS A 599 28.47 -6.85 11.62
CA HIS A 599 29.39 -7.29 12.68
C HIS A 599 30.12 -8.57 12.28
N SER A 600 29.43 -9.43 11.52
CA SER A 600 29.93 -10.64 10.87
C SER A 600 29.06 -10.94 9.64
N GLU A 601 29.41 -11.98 8.88
CA GLU A 601 28.57 -12.55 7.82
C GLU A 601 27.20 -13.05 8.35
N GLU A 602 27.12 -13.41 9.63
CA GLU A 602 25.89 -13.87 10.29
C GLU A 602 24.98 -12.73 10.78
N GLU A 603 25.48 -11.49 10.84
CA GLU A 603 24.71 -10.34 11.31
C GLU A 603 24.93 -9.10 10.42
N ILE A 604 24.15 -9.05 9.33
CA ILE A 604 24.11 -7.91 8.40
C ILE A 604 22.76 -7.21 8.49
N LEU A 605 22.79 -5.92 8.85
CA LEU A 605 21.63 -5.02 8.91
C LEU A 605 21.82 -3.85 7.95
N ILE A 606 20.85 -3.62 7.06
CA ILE A 606 20.81 -2.45 6.17
C ILE A 606 19.78 -1.46 6.70
N ARG A 607 20.20 -0.23 7.01
CA ARG A 607 19.32 0.84 7.47
C ARG A 607 18.98 1.79 6.33
N VAL A 608 17.74 1.73 5.85
CA VAL A 608 17.20 2.74 4.94
C VAL A 608 16.78 3.94 5.77
N ARG A 609 17.69 4.91 5.96
CA ARG A 609 17.43 6.12 6.76
C ARG A 609 16.83 7.27 5.97
N ARG A 610 17.04 7.29 4.65
CA ARG A 610 16.85 8.46 3.79
C ARG A 610 15.95 8.14 2.60
N PHE A 611 14.69 8.57 2.62
CA PHE A 611 13.86 8.61 1.40
C PHE A 611 12.67 9.56 1.49
N LYS A 612 11.98 9.71 0.34
CA LYS A 612 10.91 10.67 0.02
C LYS A 612 9.70 10.69 0.99
N THR A 613 9.54 9.71 1.90
CA THR A 613 8.46 9.71 2.91
C THR A 613 8.94 9.09 4.24
N PRO A 614 8.39 9.47 5.41
CA PRO A 614 8.73 8.83 6.69
C PRO A 614 8.50 7.31 6.72
N ALA A 615 7.46 6.81 6.03
CA ALA A 615 7.11 5.39 5.97
C ALA A 615 8.15 4.52 5.25
N SER A 616 9.05 5.12 4.47
CA SER A 616 10.12 4.41 3.75
C SER A 616 11.27 3.95 4.67
N ARG A 617 11.37 4.52 5.88
CA ARG A 617 12.48 4.27 6.80
C ARG A 617 12.34 2.93 7.47
N ARG A 618 13.37 2.11 7.36
CA ARG A 618 13.34 0.72 7.84
C ARG A 618 14.73 0.16 8.04
N THR A 619 14.80 -0.88 8.86
CA THR A 619 16.00 -1.71 8.99
C THR A 619 15.69 -3.08 8.41
N ILE A 620 16.57 -3.57 7.55
CA ILE A 620 16.40 -4.82 6.82
C ILE A 620 17.45 -5.80 7.33
N PRO A 621 17.02 -6.89 8.00
CA PRO A 621 17.93 -7.91 8.51
C PRO A 621 18.28 -8.90 7.42
N LEU A 622 19.31 -8.58 6.61
CA LEU A 622 19.67 -9.36 5.43
C LEU A 622 20.03 -10.81 5.78
N HIS A 623 20.71 -11.01 6.92
CA HIS A 623 21.08 -12.34 7.45
C HIS A 623 19.88 -13.26 7.77
N LEU A 624 18.67 -12.70 7.93
CA LEU A 624 17.44 -13.49 8.10
C LEU A 624 16.70 -13.73 6.77
N LEU A 625 17.11 -13.03 5.71
CA LEU A 625 16.39 -12.94 4.44
C LEU A 625 17.13 -13.62 3.28
N ALA A 626 18.46 -13.73 3.35
CA ALA A 626 19.31 -14.26 2.31
C ALA A 626 20.08 -15.52 2.75
N PRO A 627 20.46 -16.40 1.80
CA PRO A 627 21.34 -17.53 2.07
C PRO A 627 22.68 -17.11 2.69
N PRO A 628 23.31 -17.97 3.52
CA PRO A 628 24.61 -17.69 4.14
C PRO A 628 25.71 -17.31 3.12
N GLU A 629 25.74 -17.96 1.97
CA GLU A 629 26.73 -17.71 0.92
C GLU A 629 26.56 -16.31 0.31
N VAL A 630 25.31 -15.87 0.17
CA VAL A 630 24.98 -14.51 -0.28
C VAL A 630 25.38 -13.47 0.77
N CYS A 631 25.16 -13.76 2.05
CA CYS A 631 25.57 -12.89 3.14
C CYS A 631 27.09 -12.74 3.19
N LEU A 632 27.83 -13.85 3.01
CA LEU A 632 29.29 -13.85 2.95
C LEU A 632 29.82 -12.95 1.82
N GLU A 633 29.34 -13.13 0.59
CA GLU A 633 29.78 -12.31 -0.55
C GLU A 633 29.52 -10.80 -0.32
N ILE A 634 28.36 -10.46 0.25
CA ILE A 634 28.02 -9.08 0.59
C ILE A 634 28.90 -8.54 1.71
N PHE A 635 29.17 -9.35 2.74
CA PHE A 635 30.06 -9.01 3.84
C PHE A 635 31.50 -8.77 3.38
N GLU A 636 32.03 -9.61 2.51
CA GLU A 636 33.36 -9.45 1.92
C GLU A 636 33.48 -8.14 1.15
N TYR A 637 32.49 -7.82 0.31
CA TYR A 637 32.45 -6.55 -0.40
C TYR A 637 32.42 -5.36 0.57
N ILE A 638 31.55 -5.39 1.59
CA ILE A 638 31.49 -4.34 2.63
C ILE A 638 32.84 -4.20 3.36
N SER A 639 33.50 -5.32 3.68
CA SER A 639 34.79 -5.35 4.37
C SER A 639 35.91 -4.74 3.54
N GLN A 640 35.91 -4.98 2.21
CA GLN A 640 36.83 -4.32 1.29
C GLN A 640 36.61 -2.80 1.29
N ARG A 641 35.35 -2.35 1.26
CA ARG A 641 35.00 -0.91 1.33
C ARG A 641 35.39 -0.27 2.66
N LEU A 642 35.17 -0.95 3.79
CA LEU A 642 35.59 -0.49 5.12
C LEU A 642 37.13 -0.40 5.24
N THR A 643 37.85 -1.32 4.61
CA THR A 643 39.31 -1.29 4.55
C THR A 643 39.80 -0.08 3.76
N LEU A 644 39.18 0.21 2.60
CA LEU A 644 39.48 1.42 1.81
C LEU A 644 39.21 2.69 2.62
N PHE A 645 38.07 2.79 3.29
CA PHE A 645 37.76 3.91 4.18
C PHE A 645 38.79 4.06 5.30
N SER A 646 39.21 2.96 5.93
CA SER A 646 40.21 2.99 7.02
C SER A 646 41.57 3.48 6.53
N LYS A 647 42.04 3.01 5.37
CA LYS A 647 43.27 3.50 4.73
C LYS A 647 43.19 4.98 4.41
N LEU A 648 42.04 5.45 3.92
CA LEU A 648 41.79 6.88 3.71
C LEU A 648 41.80 7.66 5.04
N LYS A 649 41.22 7.14 6.12
CA LYS A 649 41.22 7.84 7.41
C LYS A 649 42.64 8.01 7.96
N MET A 650 43.50 7.00 7.81
CA MET A 650 44.90 7.02 8.28
C MET A 650 45.79 7.98 7.48
N THR A 651 45.43 8.28 6.24
CA THR A 651 46.20 9.19 5.36
C THR A 651 45.74 10.64 5.42
N ARG A 652 44.94 11.03 6.43
CA ARG A 652 44.53 12.43 6.63
C ARG A 652 45.74 13.32 6.90
N ALA A 653 45.81 14.45 6.20
CA ALA A 653 46.79 15.48 6.49
C ALA A 653 46.44 16.16 7.83
N PHE A 654 47.42 16.27 8.73
CA PHE A 654 47.34 17.10 9.94
C PHE A 654 48.03 18.45 9.67
N GLY A 655 47.37 19.58 9.96
CA GLY A 655 47.96 20.94 9.81
C GLY A 655 47.13 21.92 8.97
N LYS A 656 47.58 23.19 8.91
CA LYS A 656 46.88 24.31 8.24
C LYS A 656 46.99 24.27 6.70
N ASP A 657 48.03 23.65 6.14
CA ASP A 657 48.24 23.54 4.69
C ASP A 657 47.67 22.23 4.13
N ARG A 658 46.36 22.22 3.91
CA ARG A 658 45.55 21.05 3.50
C ARG A 658 45.78 20.62 2.04
N LYS A 659 46.98 20.15 1.68
CA LYS A 659 47.17 19.41 0.42
C LYS A 659 47.13 17.90 0.70
N PRO A 660 46.23 17.12 0.07
CA PRO A 660 46.20 15.67 0.24
C PRO A 660 47.51 15.06 -0.29
N SER A 661 48.10 14.16 0.48
CA SER A 661 49.29 13.42 0.06
C SER A 661 49.01 12.65 -1.23
N GLU A 662 50.06 12.36 -2.02
CA GLU A 662 49.89 11.63 -3.27
C GLU A 662 49.30 10.23 -3.05
N ALA A 663 49.64 9.60 -1.93
CA ALA A 663 49.02 8.35 -1.47
C ALA A 663 47.51 8.50 -1.21
N ARG A 664 47.09 9.62 -0.59
CA ARG A 664 45.67 9.91 -0.36
C ARG A 664 44.93 10.15 -1.69
N LYS A 665 45.51 10.91 -2.62
CA LYS A 665 44.91 11.13 -3.94
C LYS A 665 44.69 9.82 -4.70
N ARG A 666 45.68 8.92 -4.68
CA ARG A 666 45.55 7.58 -5.27
C ARG A 666 44.44 6.77 -4.60
N LEU A 667 44.36 6.78 -3.28
CA LEU A 667 43.28 6.08 -2.55
C LEU A 667 41.90 6.67 -2.83
N LEU A 668 41.78 8.00 -2.94
CA LEU A 668 40.53 8.67 -3.31
C LEU A 668 40.10 8.30 -4.73
N ALA A 669 41.06 8.20 -5.66
CA ALA A 669 40.80 7.74 -7.02
C ALA A 669 40.37 6.26 -7.08
N ILE A 670 41.06 5.36 -6.34
CA ILE A 670 40.69 3.93 -6.26
C ILE A 670 39.29 3.77 -5.64
N ALA A 671 39.01 4.52 -4.57
CA ALA A 671 37.70 4.49 -3.95
C ALA A 671 36.65 5.28 -4.76
N GLU A 672 37.05 6.00 -5.81
CA GLU A 672 36.19 6.87 -6.64
C GLU A 672 35.29 7.79 -5.78
N VAL A 673 35.89 8.43 -4.77
CA VAL A 673 35.21 9.36 -3.86
C VAL A 673 35.99 10.67 -3.76
N ASN A 674 35.28 11.74 -3.45
CA ASN A 674 35.93 12.99 -3.09
C ASN A 674 36.38 13.00 -1.61
N ASP A 675 37.18 14.00 -1.26
CA ASP A 675 37.75 14.09 0.09
C ASP A 675 36.70 14.26 1.19
N GLU A 676 35.58 14.92 0.87
CA GLU A 676 34.46 15.18 1.77
C GLU A 676 33.68 13.89 2.10
N GLN A 677 33.35 13.11 1.07
CA GLN A 677 32.74 11.78 1.20
C GLN A 677 33.62 10.84 2.03
N ALA A 678 34.94 10.93 1.86
CA ALA A 678 35.93 10.14 2.59
C ALA A 678 36.06 10.50 4.08
N GLN A 679 35.33 11.48 4.61
CA GLN A 679 35.51 11.94 5.98
C GLN A 679 34.83 11.08 7.04
N PHE A 680 33.64 10.57 6.75
CA PHE A 680 32.81 9.84 7.71
C PHE A 680 32.16 8.63 7.05
N LEU A 681 31.91 7.57 7.82
CA LEU A 681 31.19 6.39 7.33
C LEU A 681 29.82 6.77 6.74
N ARG A 682 29.13 7.73 7.36
CA ARG A 682 27.80 8.24 6.94
C ARG A 682 27.80 9.03 5.62
N THR A 683 28.97 9.36 5.09
CA THR A 683 29.15 10.06 3.80
C THR A 683 29.92 9.22 2.80
N PHE A 684 30.50 8.09 3.24
CA PHE A 684 31.26 7.20 2.38
C PHE A 684 30.29 6.26 1.66
N PRO A 685 30.14 6.36 0.33
CA PRO A 685 29.17 5.56 -0.39
C PRO A 685 29.54 4.06 -0.38
N LEU A 686 28.53 3.20 -0.28
CA LEU A 686 28.72 1.75 -0.41
C LEU A 686 29.17 1.39 -1.83
N PHE A 687 28.55 2.00 -2.83
CA PHE A 687 28.90 1.85 -4.25
C PHE A 687 29.47 3.16 -4.78
N SER A 688 30.65 3.09 -5.36
CA SER A 688 31.23 4.25 -6.04
C SER A 688 30.42 4.59 -7.27
N ASN A 689 30.19 5.89 -7.50
CA ASN A 689 29.37 6.42 -8.59
C ASN A 689 28.05 5.63 -8.75
N ALA A 690 27.30 5.53 -7.64
CA ALA A 690 26.16 4.64 -7.49
C ALA A 690 25.10 4.76 -8.60
N GLU A 691 24.86 5.97 -9.11
CA GLU A 691 23.95 6.23 -10.23
C GLU A 691 24.44 5.59 -11.54
N LYS A 692 25.74 5.73 -11.84
CA LYS A 692 26.35 5.09 -13.01
C LYS A 692 26.28 3.57 -12.91
N VAL A 693 26.65 2.99 -11.77
CA VAL A 693 26.68 1.52 -11.62
C VAL A 693 25.28 0.91 -11.57
N THR A 694 24.28 1.59 -11.00
CA THR A 694 22.88 1.13 -11.07
C THR A 694 22.31 1.23 -12.48
N ARG A 695 22.66 2.26 -13.25
CA ARG A 695 22.31 2.34 -14.68
C ARG A 695 22.94 1.20 -15.47
N ILE A 696 24.23 0.94 -15.26
CA ILE A 696 24.94 -0.17 -15.93
C ILE A 696 24.30 -1.51 -15.56
N ALA A 697 24.07 -1.78 -14.28
CA ALA A 697 23.42 -3.01 -13.82
C ALA A 697 22.03 -3.19 -14.44
N ARG A 698 21.27 -2.11 -14.67
CA ARG A 698 19.99 -2.16 -15.37
C ARG A 698 20.15 -2.62 -16.83
N GLU A 699 21.08 -2.03 -17.58
CA GLU A 699 21.32 -2.39 -18.98
C GLU A 699 21.87 -3.82 -19.10
N GLU A 700 22.70 -4.26 -18.17
CA GLU A 700 23.18 -5.64 -18.07
C GLU A 700 22.05 -6.63 -17.76
N MET A 701 21.12 -6.26 -16.88
CA MET A 701 19.95 -7.08 -16.60
C MET A 701 19.05 -7.22 -17.83
N LYS A 702 18.85 -6.13 -18.60
CA LYS A 702 18.11 -6.16 -19.87
C LYS A 702 18.79 -7.01 -20.93
N LEU A 703 20.12 -7.01 -20.98
CA LEU A 703 20.89 -7.84 -21.90
C LEU A 703 20.57 -9.34 -21.70
N ILE A 704 20.41 -9.78 -20.46
CA ILE A 704 20.20 -11.19 -20.12
C ILE A 704 18.71 -11.57 -20.12
N LEU A 705 17.85 -10.72 -19.57
CA LEU A 705 16.42 -11.01 -19.36
C LEU A 705 15.49 -10.37 -20.40
N GLY A 706 16.02 -9.53 -21.29
CA GLY A 706 15.28 -8.80 -22.33
C GLY A 706 14.90 -7.37 -21.94
N GLU A 707 14.47 -6.58 -22.93
CA GLU A 707 14.15 -5.14 -22.80
C GLU A 707 13.06 -4.80 -21.77
N GLY A 708 12.22 -5.77 -21.42
CA GLY A 708 11.17 -5.60 -20.40
C GLY A 708 11.66 -5.70 -18.95
N ALA A 709 12.92 -6.09 -18.72
CA ALA A 709 13.49 -6.25 -17.40
C ALA A 709 14.07 -4.94 -16.86
N ASP A 710 13.88 -4.70 -15.57
CA ASP A 710 14.51 -3.60 -14.85
C ASP A 710 14.88 -4.00 -13.42
N LEU A 711 15.63 -3.14 -12.74
CA LEU A 711 16.04 -3.40 -11.35
C LEU A 711 14.84 -3.45 -10.37
N TYR A 712 13.70 -2.85 -10.72
CA TYR A 712 12.48 -2.92 -9.91
C TYR A 712 11.90 -4.33 -9.89
N LEU A 713 12.07 -5.12 -10.96
CA LEU A 713 11.66 -6.52 -11.01
C LEU A 713 12.16 -7.33 -9.81
N LEU A 714 13.40 -7.09 -9.35
CA LEU A 714 13.98 -7.78 -8.20
C LEU A 714 13.26 -7.43 -6.89
N ARG A 715 12.78 -6.19 -6.75
CA ARG A 715 11.95 -5.75 -5.62
C ARG A 715 10.55 -6.38 -5.64
N HIS A 716 9.95 -6.57 -6.82
CA HIS A 716 8.71 -7.33 -6.96
C HIS A 716 8.91 -8.82 -6.62
N SER A 717 10.06 -9.39 -7.01
CA SER A 717 10.44 -10.77 -6.68
C SER A 717 10.57 -10.95 -5.17
N TYR A 718 11.29 -10.06 -4.49
CA TYR A 718 11.37 -10.01 -3.02
C TYR A 718 9.97 -10.03 -2.37
N ALA A 719 9.10 -9.08 -2.75
CA ALA A 719 7.78 -8.95 -2.16
C ALA A 719 6.92 -10.21 -2.36
N THR A 720 6.96 -10.77 -3.57
CA THR A 720 6.25 -11.99 -3.96
C THR A 720 6.70 -13.19 -3.14
N HIS A 721 8.02 -13.36 -2.95
CA HIS A 721 8.56 -14.47 -2.17
C HIS A 721 8.36 -14.29 -0.68
N MET A 722 8.47 -13.07 -0.14
CA MET A 722 8.20 -12.85 1.27
C MET A 722 6.75 -13.14 1.63
N PHE A 723 5.81 -12.80 0.73
CA PHE A 723 4.40 -13.20 0.87
C PHE A 723 4.23 -14.73 0.83
N LEU A 724 4.84 -15.42 -0.15
CA LEU A 724 4.76 -16.88 -0.23
C LEU A 724 5.35 -17.57 0.98
N ARG A 725 6.53 -17.13 1.45
CA ARG A 725 7.18 -17.73 2.62
C ARG A 725 6.38 -17.47 3.88
N TRP A 726 5.78 -16.29 4.05
CA TRP A 726 4.83 -16.03 5.14
C TRP A 726 3.66 -17.03 5.15
N TYR A 727 3.07 -17.29 3.97
CA TYR A 727 1.99 -18.27 3.85
C TYR A 727 2.49 -19.71 4.09
N ALA A 728 3.63 -20.08 3.52
CA ALA A 728 4.26 -21.39 3.67
C ALA A 728 4.67 -21.69 5.13
N MET A 729 4.97 -20.66 5.93
CA MET A 729 5.26 -20.86 7.35
C MET A 729 4.05 -21.42 8.08
N ARG A 730 2.85 -21.00 7.69
CA ARG A 730 1.56 -21.46 8.26
C ARG A 730 1.10 -22.77 7.64
N TYR A 731 1.40 -22.95 6.36
CA TYR A 731 0.98 -24.11 5.58
C TYR A 731 2.15 -24.68 4.77
N PRO A 732 3.06 -25.44 5.39
CA PRO A 732 4.29 -25.92 4.73
C PRO A 732 4.04 -26.82 3.52
N ASP A 733 2.88 -27.46 3.44
CA ASP A 733 2.48 -28.29 2.31
C ASP A 733 2.35 -27.52 0.99
N VAL A 734 2.14 -26.19 1.03
CA VAL A 734 2.13 -25.34 -0.18
C VAL A 734 3.47 -25.36 -0.90
N ILE A 735 4.57 -25.62 -0.18
CA ILE A 735 5.92 -25.67 -0.74
C ILE A 735 5.99 -26.73 -1.84
N ASN A 736 5.26 -27.84 -1.71
CA ASN A 736 5.22 -28.90 -2.72
C ASN A 736 4.63 -28.44 -4.06
N GLU A 737 3.81 -27.38 -4.06
CA GLU A 737 3.24 -26.78 -5.26
C GLU A 737 4.17 -25.75 -5.92
N LEU A 738 5.28 -25.38 -5.26
CA LEU A 738 6.21 -24.37 -5.74
C LEU A 738 7.29 -24.98 -6.65
N ARG A 739 7.66 -24.20 -7.67
CA ARG A 739 8.81 -24.53 -8.54
C ARG A 739 10.12 -24.46 -7.75
N ASP A 740 10.27 -23.42 -6.94
CA ASP A 740 11.44 -23.16 -6.09
C ASP A 740 11.48 -24.01 -4.81
N ARG A 741 10.70 -25.09 -4.70
CA ARG A 741 10.56 -25.88 -3.45
C ARG A 741 11.87 -26.42 -2.86
N ASN A 742 12.90 -26.58 -3.70
CA ASN A 742 14.21 -27.08 -3.32
C ASN A 742 15.22 -25.94 -3.08
N GLU A 743 14.83 -24.68 -3.30
CA GLU A 743 15.68 -23.52 -3.09
C GLU A 743 15.71 -23.11 -1.61
N TRP A 744 16.74 -22.38 -1.21
CA TRP A 744 16.98 -22.01 0.18
C TRP A 744 15.78 -21.33 0.85
N PHE A 745 15.03 -20.46 0.15
CA PHE A 745 13.84 -19.77 0.66
C PHE A 745 12.82 -20.66 1.36
N TYR A 746 12.70 -21.91 0.91
CA TYR A 746 11.73 -22.87 1.43
C TYR A 746 12.39 -24.02 2.22
N SER A 747 13.69 -23.90 2.49
CA SER A 747 14.41 -24.80 3.40
C SER A 747 13.95 -24.61 4.85
N ASN A 748 14.14 -25.64 5.68
CA ASN A 748 13.80 -25.58 7.10
C ASN A 748 14.55 -24.44 7.83
N GLU A 749 15.81 -24.21 7.46
CA GLU A 749 16.64 -23.13 8.01
C GLU A 749 16.05 -21.76 7.69
N ALA A 750 15.80 -21.45 6.42
CA ALA A 750 15.26 -20.15 6.01
C ALA A 750 13.88 -19.89 6.62
N MET A 751 13.05 -20.93 6.76
CA MET A 751 11.74 -20.82 7.39
C MET A 751 11.84 -20.59 8.90
N ALA A 752 12.87 -21.12 9.57
CA ALA A 752 13.16 -20.82 10.96
C ALA A 752 13.65 -19.36 11.14
N LEU A 753 14.57 -18.90 10.28
CA LEU A 753 15.05 -17.52 10.29
C LEU A 753 13.92 -16.51 10.07
N GLN A 754 13.00 -16.81 9.15
CA GLN A 754 11.86 -15.92 8.92
C GLN A 754 10.87 -15.88 10.10
N ARG A 755 10.75 -16.94 10.90
CA ARG A 755 9.96 -16.89 12.15
C ARG A 755 10.50 -15.85 13.12
N HIS A 756 11.81 -15.64 13.16
CA HIS A 756 12.40 -14.60 14.00
C HIS A 756 11.98 -13.19 13.57
N ILE A 757 11.85 -12.93 12.26
CA ILE A 757 11.36 -11.64 11.74
C ILE A 757 9.96 -11.32 12.29
N TYR A 758 9.08 -12.32 12.35
CA TYR A 758 7.70 -12.17 12.81
C TYR A 758 7.49 -12.48 14.31
N ARG A 759 8.56 -12.81 15.03
CA ARG A 759 8.52 -13.22 16.45
C ARG A 759 7.59 -14.40 16.69
N HIS A 760 7.58 -15.34 15.75
CA HIS A 760 7.02 -16.65 16.00
C HIS A 760 8.05 -17.47 16.78
N GLY A 761 7.57 -18.31 17.70
CA GLY A 761 8.43 -19.29 18.37
C GLY A 761 8.69 -20.49 17.45
N SER A 762 8.88 -21.67 18.06
CA SER A 762 8.94 -22.95 17.32
C SER A 762 7.63 -23.29 16.58
N LEU A 763 6.51 -22.64 16.95
CA LEU A 763 5.21 -22.77 16.30
C LEU A 763 4.73 -21.41 15.81
N VAL A 764 4.07 -21.41 14.64
CA VAL A 764 3.47 -20.21 14.07
C VAL A 764 2.16 -19.93 14.76
N ASN A 765 2.01 -18.71 15.29
CA ASN A 765 0.76 -18.28 15.89
C ASN A 765 -0.17 -17.70 14.81
N HIS A 766 -1.19 -18.47 14.42
CA HIS A 766 -2.18 -18.08 13.41
C HIS A 766 -3.02 -16.85 13.77
N SER A 767 -3.04 -16.41 15.03
CA SER A 767 -3.79 -15.23 15.47
C SER A 767 -3.01 -13.91 15.36
N LYS A 768 -1.74 -13.91 14.96
CA LYS A 768 -0.95 -12.68 14.82
C LYS A 768 -1.24 -11.98 13.49
N GLU A 769 -2.09 -10.96 13.56
CA GLU A 769 -2.44 -10.08 12.44
C GLU A 769 -1.25 -9.17 12.00
N THR A 770 -0.21 -9.08 12.83
CA THR A 770 0.93 -8.17 12.66
C THR A 770 1.97 -8.62 11.61
N ASP A 771 1.96 -9.89 11.20
CA ASP A 771 2.97 -10.43 10.26
C ASP A 771 2.97 -9.68 8.92
N MET A 772 1.77 -9.36 8.41
CA MET A 772 1.61 -8.61 7.16
C MET A 772 2.04 -7.15 7.31
N VAL A 773 1.87 -6.57 8.49
CA VAL A 773 2.38 -5.22 8.80
C VAL A 773 3.90 -5.22 8.75
N HIS A 774 4.57 -6.24 9.31
CA HIS A 774 6.02 -6.38 9.21
C HIS A 774 6.48 -6.53 7.76
N LEU A 775 5.76 -7.32 6.96
CA LEU A 775 6.04 -7.46 5.53
C LEU A 775 5.93 -6.12 4.79
N MET A 776 4.86 -5.36 5.01
CA MET A 776 4.69 -4.02 4.43
C MET A 776 5.76 -3.04 4.89
N LYS A 777 6.11 -3.05 6.18
CA LYS A 777 7.20 -2.23 6.74
C LYS A 777 8.53 -2.58 6.06
N SER A 778 8.80 -3.86 5.77
CA SER A 778 10.00 -4.27 5.05
C SER A 778 10.07 -3.71 3.62
N MET A 779 8.91 -3.42 3.01
CA MET A 779 8.81 -2.75 1.72
C MET A 779 8.80 -1.22 1.82
N GLY A 780 8.57 -0.65 3.02
CA GLY A 780 8.35 0.77 3.20
C GLY A 780 7.04 1.26 2.55
N HIS A 781 5.98 0.45 2.61
CA HIS A 781 4.65 0.81 2.11
C HIS A 781 3.75 1.28 3.25
N ARG A 782 2.99 2.34 2.99
CA ARG A 782 1.97 2.84 3.93
C ARG A 782 0.71 1.98 3.93
N PHE A 783 0.33 1.45 2.77
CA PHE A 783 -0.92 0.70 2.60
C PHE A 783 -0.69 -0.72 2.08
N VAL A 784 -1.47 -1.66 2.60
CA VAL A 784 -1.53 -3.06 2.14
C VAL A 784 -1.95 -3.10 0.66
N ASP A 785 -2.71 -2.07 0.27
CA ASP A 785 -3.24 -1.85 -1.05
C ASP A 785 -2.17 -1.75 -2.14
N THR A 786 -1.11 -1.02 -1.85
CA THR A 786 0.06 -0.91 -2.73
C THR A 786 0.80 -2.25 -2.80
N PHE A 787 0.99 -2.92 -1.67
CA PHE A 787 1.75 -4.18 -1.59
C PHE A 787 1.16 -5.27 -2.52
N PHE A 788 -0.10 -5.66 -2.37
CA PHE A 788 -0.65 -6.70 -3.27
C PHE A 788 -1.02 -6.21 -4.67
N ALA A 789 -1.40 -4.94 -4.86
CA ALA A 789 -1.84 -4.49 -6.18
C ALA A 789 -0.66 -4.31 -7.14
N VAL A 790 0.52 -4.01 -6.60
CA VAL A 790 1.71 -3.69 -7.40
C VAL A 790 2.76 -4.80 -7.26
N TYR A 791 2.99 -5.34 -6.06
CA TYR A 791 4.20 -6.13 -5.79
C TYR A 791 4.00 -7.63 -5.61
N CYS A 792 2.84 -8.08 -5.15
CA CYS A 792 2.61 -9.51 -4.88
C CYS A 792 2.01 -10.22 -6.09
N HIS A 793 2.84 -10.99 -6.80
CA HIS A 793 2.43 -11.72 -8.01
C HIS A 793 2.04 -13.18 -7.76
N SER A 794 2.22 -13.67 -6.53
CA SER A 794 2.01 -15.07 -6.13
C SER A 794 0.68 -15.32 -5.41
N TYR A 795 -0.21 -14.32 -5.36
CA TYR A 795 -1.49 -14.43 -4.68
C TYR A 795 -2.32 -15.62 -5.16
N PHE A 796 -2.30 -15.91 -6.46
CA PHE A 796 -3.05 -17.03 -7.05
C PHE A 796 -2.65 -18.39 -6.47
N VAL A 797 -1.35 -18.60 -6.23
CA VAL A 797 -0.83 -19.86 -5.67
C VAL A 797 -1.35 -20.07 -4.26
N VAL A 798 -1.26 -19.03 -3.42
CA VAL A 798 -1.77 -19.04 -2.05
C VAL A 798 -3.28 -19.28 -2.02
N TYR A 799 -4.01 -18.58 -2.88
CA TYR A 799 -5.45 -18.71 -2.99
C TYR A 799 -5.88 -20.14 -3.40
N ASN A 800 -5.26 -20.69 -4.45
CA ASN A 800 -5.57 -22.03 -4.95
C ASN A 800 -5.28 -23.10 -3.88
N HIS A 801 -4.14 -23.00 -3.21
CA HIS A 801 -3.79 -23.90 -2.13
C HIS A 801 -4.79 -23.84 -0.97
N ALA A 802 -5.17 -22.64 -0.52
CA ALA A 802 -6.17 -22.45 0.52
C ALA A 802 -7.52 -23.10 0.14
N GLN A 803 -7.92 -22.96 -1.12
CA GLN A 803 -9.15 -23.56 -1.66
C GLN A 803 -9.09 -25.09 -1.66
N LYS A 804 -7.98 -25.70 -2.10
CA LYS A 804 -7.81 -27.16 -2.07
C LYS A 804 -7.92 -27.71 -0.65
N LYS A 805 -7.26 -27.09 0.33
CA LYS A 805 -7.36 -27.49 1.73
C LYS A 805 -8.80 -27.40 2.26
N TYR A 806 -9.51 -26.33 1.90
CA TYR A 806 -10.91 -26.18 2.25
C TYR A 806 -11.77 -27.33 1.69
N MET A 807 -11.58 -27.69 0.41
CA MET A 807 -12.33 -28.80 -0.21
C MET A 807 -11.98 -30.16 0.42
N ALA A 808 -10.70 -30.40 0.70
CA ALA A 808 -10.23 -31.64 1.33
C ALA A 808 -10.82 -31.82 2.75
N GLN A 809 -10.81 -30.77 3.57
CA GLN A 809 -11.42 -30.78 4.91
C GLN A 809 -12.91 -31.13 4.91
N ARG A 810 -13.60 -30.88 3.81
CA ARG A 810 -15.03 -31.17 3.65
C ARG A 810 -15.28 -32.51 2.95
N GLY A 811 -14.24 -33.20 2.49
CA GLY A 811 -14.34 -34.43 1.70
C GLY A 811 -14.95 -34.21 0.32
N TRP A 812 -14.72 -33.04 -0.28
CA TRP A 812 -15.34 -32.63 -1.55
C TRP A 812 -14.48 -32.91 -2.78
N GLU A 813 -13.19 -33.15 -2.60
CA GLU A 813 -12.21 -33.43 -3.66
C GLU A 813 -12.67 -34.54 -4.62
N ASN A 814 -13.26 -35.62 -4.10
CA ASN A 814 -13.71 -36.78 -4.87
C ASN A 814 -15.22 -37.01 -4.74
N LEU A 815 -16.00 -35.93 -4.60
CA LEU A 815 -17.42 -36.02 -4.31
C LEU A 815 -18.14 -36.81 -5.43
N PRO A 816 -18.82 -37.95 -5.15
CA PRO A 816 -19.54 -38.68 -6.17
C PRO A 816 -20.79 -37.90 -6.63
N VAL A 817 -21.06 -37.94 -7.93
CA VAL A 817 -22.20 -37.28 -8.56
C VAL A 817 -23.14 -38.35 -9.11
N SER A 818 -24.41 -38.30 -8.70
CA SER A 818 -25.36 -39.34 -9.09
C SER A 818 -25.77 -39.22 -10.56
N THR A 819 -25.94 -40.35 -11.24
CA THR A 819 -26.47 -40.40 -12.61
C THR A 819 -27.82 -39.69 -12.74
N GLY A 820 -28.70 -39.85 -11.74
CA GLY A 820 -30.01 -39.19 -11.75
C GLY A 820 -29.90 -37.66 -11.62
N PHE A 821 -28.91 -37.18 -10.85
CA PHE A 821 -28.61 -35.75 -10.76
C PHE A 821 -28.24 -35.16 -12.12
N ILE A 822 -27.31 -35.83 -12.83
CA ILE A 822 -26.84 -35.41 -14.15
C ILE A 822 -28.00 -35.40 -15.15
N GLN A 823 -28.83 -36.45 -15.17
CA GLN A 823 -30.00 -36.55 -16.05
C GLN A 823 -31.01 -35.44 -15.83
N ALA A 824 -31.29 -35.14 -14.56
CA ALA A 824 -32.26 -34.12 -14.19
C ALA A 824 -31.72 -32.72 -14.53
N ASN A 825 -30.42 -32.48 -14.38
CA ASN A 825 -29.87 -31.13 -14.43
C ASN A 825 -29.20 -30.74 -15.76
N ILE A 826 -28.79 -31.70 -16.60
CA ILE A 826 -28.09 -31.44 -17.88
C ILE A 826 -28.95 -31.95 -19.07
N PRO A 827 -29.59 -31.04 -19.85
CA PRO A 827 -30.57 -31.43 -20.88
C PRO A 827 -30.08 -32.39 -21.97
N LYS A 828 -28.78 -32.35 -22.34
CA LYS A 828 -28.16 -33.22 -23.35
C LYS A 828 -27.80 -34.63 -22.82
N MET A 829 -27.93 -34.89 -21.52
CA MET A 829 -27.50 -36.12 -20.85
C MET A 829 -28.67 -36.95 -20.28
N LYS A 830 -29.76 -37.11 -21.03
CA LYS A 830 -30.97 -37.81 -20.55
C LYS A 830 -30.88 -39.34 -20.60
N SER A 831 -30.09 -39.90 -21.52
CA SER A 831 -30.01 -41.35 -21.74
C SER A 831 -28.92 -42.04 -20.90
N ARG A 832 -29.09 -43.33 -20.61
CA ARG A 832 -28.03 -44.14 -19.96
C ARG A 832 -26.77 -44.22 -20.84
N THR A 833 -26.95 -44.28 -22.16
CA THR A 833 -25.87 -44.39 -23.15
C THR A 833 -24.97 -43.16 -23.14
N THR A 834 -25.55 -41.94 -23.16
CA THR A 834 -24.77 -40.71 -23.13
C THR A 834 -24.02 -40.51 -21.81
N ILE A 835 -24.62 -40.94 -20.69
CA ILE A 835 -23.96 -40.83 -19.37
C ILE A 835 -22.87 -41.87 -19.18
N SER A 836 -23.02 -43.06 -19.76
CA SER A 836 -21.99 -44.12 -19.67
C SER A 836 -20.64 -43.67 -20.22
N GLN A 837 -20.61 -42.62 -21.05
CA GLN A 837 -19.40 -42.01 -21.58
C GLN A 837 -18.56 -41.29 -20.50
N ILE A 838 -19.19 -40.85 -19.40
CA ILE A 838 -18.48 -40.32 -18.22
C ILE A 838 -17.95 -41.52 -17.43
N LYS A 839 -16.66 -41.84 -17.60
CA LYS A 839 -16.02 -43.02 -16.99
C LYS A 839 -16.03 -42.96 -15.46
N GLU A 840 -15.70 -41.80 -14.91
CA GLU A 840 -15.63 -41.60 -13.47
C GLU A 840 -16.82 -40.75 -12.97
N LYS A 841 -17.65 -41.33 -12.09
CA LYS A 841 -18.84 -40.66 -11.51
C LYS A 841 -18.51 -39.77 -10.31
N SER A 842 -17.34 -39.13 -10.33
CA SER A 842 -16.94 -38.10 -9.38
C SER A 842 -17.19 -36.72 -9.97
N LEU A 843 -17.20 -35.70 -9.11
CA LEU A 843 -17.31 -34.31 -9.50
C LEU A 843 -16.20 -33.91 -10.49
N VAL A 844 -14.97 -34.37 -10.23
CA VAL A 844 -13.81 -34.17 -11.11
C VAL A 844 -14.02 -34.89 -12.45
N GLY A 845 -14.34 -36.18 -12.42
CA GLY A 845 -14.51 -36.98 -13.63
C GLY A 845 -15.64 -36.48 -14.54
N VAL A 846 -16.71 -35.92 -13.96
CA VAL A 846 -17.78 -35.29 -14.74
C VAL A 846 -17.29 -33.99 -15.39
N LEU A 847 -16.51 -33.16 -14.69
CA LEU A 847 -15.95 -31.94 -15.26
C LEU A 847 -14.91 -32.21 -16.34
N GLU A 848 -14.00 -33.15 -16.12
CA GLU A 848 -12.99 -33.56 -17.11
C GLU A 848 -13.65 -34.08 -18.39
N PHE A 849 -14.71 -34.88 -18.24
CA PHE A 849 -15.49 -35.33 -19.39
C PHE A 849 -16.04 -34.14 -20.20
N PHE A 850 -16.59 -33.12 -19.52
CA PHE A 850 -17.13 -31.93 -20.18
C PHE A 850 -16.07 -30.97 -20.73
N GLN A 851 -14.85 -30.98 -20.21
CA GLN A 851 -13.72 -30.23 -20.78
C GLN A 851 -13.12 -30.96 -22.00
N SER A 852 -13.11 -32.29 -21.98
CA SER A 852 -12.53 -33.13 -23.05
C SER A 852 -13.39 -33.18 -24.31
N LYS A 853 -14.70 -32.93 -24.19
CA LYS A 853 -15.60 -32.79 -25.31
C LYS A 853 -15.92 -31.31 -25.45
N GLU A 854 -15.37 -30.64 -26.47
CA GLU A 854 -15.91 -29.35 -26.91
C GLU A 854 -17.42 -29.54 -27.17
N ILE A 855 -18.29 -29.02 -26.28
CA ILE A 855 -19.75 -29.12 -26.35
C ILE A 855 -20.35 -27.94 -27.10
#